data_AF-A0A538PY07-F1
#
_entry.id   AF-A0A538PY07-F1
#
_cell.length_a   1.000
_cell.length_b   1.000
_cell.length_c   1.000
_cell.angle_alpha   90.00
_cell.angle_beta   90.00
_cell.angle_gamma   90.00
#
_symmetry.space_group_name_H-M   'P 1'
#
loop_
_entity.id
_entity.type
_entity.pdbx_description
1 polymer ?
#
loop_
_entity_poly.entity_id
_entity_poly.type
_entity_poly.pdbx_seq_one_letter_code
_entity_poly.pdbx_strand_id
1 'polypeptide(L)'
;MLSVHQIRTATPLAIQPTVILIEAMRPIHLLRYTAVCQARRPVRIARLALRAMLCTAVACDRAPIRPASGPASMPQRVANLHSFARLYGVVRWFHPSDAAAAIDWDHFAIDGARRVIDASDADALRVRLADLFALIAPTVQIRHAGETFSDDSALHSASTAGVDVIAWQHKGYGDSTIATGYASKRLHRGLRAAQPGPRFAALSQTIDAIPFRNSRVRLRGKLRTAHHARGQLWLRVDRGDSAGFFDNMIRHPVVSETWVQAEIVGTVDADATRITFGELNAGVGTVWYDDLELSVETKDGTWQSIEIQDGGFEAADPLNSWRPSGNTSATGGALEGWNVTIDHSLPASGASLFEQAPAAGESVDIELGSGLRARVPLALYSKEGRTIGDDPERAQHVQATYRLPAQPGFDVLTGVADVIVLWNVLEHFWPYWSTVSLDWSGMLDAALAQALDDRDIERHVATLDRLSTGAPDGHIGVSCPGESDYGYPPFALDLAESQIIVTASADPAVKRGDVLLSIDGRPAAQRLADERALISGSPQWRALRALQRLGRGRPGSVLELRLLRDKHELDVTARRIDHSVLEDPSHAAIAHLDDGIYYIDTSRAALMDINAEMSHLAAASGIIFDFRNPPKHNHEVLSHILARSDAPKGWEAIPLIIRPDTASAPASWEDTSNGNMPQLSVQQPHIGGRVALLIGPAAISYAESVLSLVEYYHLGEIVGSPTAGTNGDIAEIGLPTGCTTRFTGRRVTKPDGRRQHLIGIQPTIPASRTIAGILEQRDEVLEKALSSIRSAK
;
A
#
# COMPACT_ATOMS: atom_id res chain seq x y z
N MET A 1 -1.09 3.65 -56.41
CA MET A 1 -0.45 2.68 -57.34
C MET A 1 -0.14 1.42 -56.53
N LEU A 2 -0.96 0.38 -56.73
CA LEU A 2 -0.58 -1.01 -57.09
C LEU A 2 0.12 -1.81 -55.98
N SER A 3 -0.27 -3.03 -55.60
CA SER A 3 -1.32 -3.93 -56.07
C SER A 3 -1.54 -5.04 -55.04
N VAL A 4 -2.78 -5.48 -54.94
CA VAL A 4 -3.25 -6.76 -54.37
C VAL A 4 -2.81 -7.92 -55.26
N HIS A 5 -2.51 -9.09 -54.69
CA HIS A 5 -2.78 -10.39 -55.34
C HIS A 5 -3.04 -11.51 -54.31
N GLN A 6 -4.25 -12.05 -54.37
CA GLN A 6 -4.66 -13.36 -53.83
C GLN A 6 -4.25 -14.46 -54.83
N ILE A 7 -3.88 -15.65 -54.32
CA ILE A 7 -4.10 -16.92 -55.02
C ILE A 7 -4.62 -17.97 -54.01
N ARG A 8 -5.89 -18.37 -54.20
CA ARG A 8 -6.53 -19.65 -53.85
C ARG A 8 -6.05 -20.70 -54.89
N THR A 9 -5.86 -22.01 -54.71
CA THR A 9 -6.62 -23.09 -54.05
C THR A 9 -5.93 -24.42 -54.44
N ALA A 10 -5.95 -25.46 -53.59
CA ALA A 10 -6.34 -26.87 -53.92
C ALA A 10 -5.82 -27.91 -52.91
N THR A 11 -6.77 -28.54 -52.21
CA THR A 11 -6.77 -29.77 -51.38
C THR A 11 -6.70 -31.05 -52.25
N PRO A 12 -6.87 -32.30 -51.75
CA PRO A 12 -6.49 -32.97 -50.48
C PRO A 12 -5.82 -34.35 -50.73
N LEU A 13 -5.28 -35.02 -49.69
CA LEU A 13 -5.19 -36.49 -49.72
C LEU A 13 -5.51 -37.09 -48.34
N ALA A 14 -6.20 -38.22 -48.40
CA ALA A 14 -7.03 -38.81 -47.37
C ALA A 14 -6.42 -40.13 -46.84
N ILE A 15 -6.50 -40.32 -45.52
CA ILE A 15 -7.02 -41.48 -44.77
C ILE A 15 -6.38 -42.87 -45.03
N GLN A 16 -5.76 -43.51 -44.01
CA GLN A 16 -6.39 -44.62 -43.26
C GLN A 16 -5.60 -45.17 -42.05
N PRO A 17 -6.31 -45.80 -41.08
CA PRO A 17 -5.93 -45.95 -39.68
C PRO A 17 -5.54 -47.40 -39.33
N THR A 18 -5.11 -47.65 -38.10
CA THR A 18 -5.16 -48.99 -37.51
C THR A 18 -5.84 -48.92 -36.15
N VAL A 19 -6.87 -49.74 -36.03
CA VAL A 19 -7.81 -49.94 -34.92
C VAL A 19 -7.39 -51.21 -34.17
N ILE A 20 -7.96 -51.40 -32.96
CA ILE A 20 -8.26 -52.67 -32.26
C ILE A 20 -7.26 -53.03 -31.13
N LEU A 21 -7.61 -53.35 -29.87
CA LEU A 21 -8.87 -53.79 -29.23
C LEU A 21 -8.91 -53.37 -27.73
N ILE A 22 -10.12 -53.17 -27.22
CA ILE A 22 -10.53 -53.13 -25.81
C ILE A 22 -10.66 -54.56 -25.27
N GLU A 23 -10.26 -54.83 -24.03
CA GLU A 23 -10.94 -55.83 -23.20
C GLU A 23 -10.86 -55.50 -21.70
N ALA A 24 -11.93 -55.85 -20.98
CA ALA A 24 -12.36 -55.30 -19.71
C ALA A 24 -12.48 -56.36 -18.60
N MET A 25 -12.72 -55.89 -17.36
CA MET A 25 -13.34 -56.61 -16.21
C MET A 25 -12.42 -57.60 -15.44
N ARG A 26 -12.40 -57.74 -14.11
CA ARG A 26 -13.19 -57.27 -12.94
C ARG A 26 -12.39 -57.56 -11.63
N PRO A 27 -12.84 -57.09 -10.44
CA PRO A 27 -12.12 -57.09 -9.14
C PRO A 27 -12.55 -58.24 -8.20
N ILE A 28 -11.90 -58.41 -7.03
CA ILE A 28 -12.46 -59.05 -5.80
C ILE A 28 -11.59 -58.78 -4.53
N HIS A 29 -12.27 -58.30 -3.47
CA HIS A 29 -12.19 -58.47 -2.00
C HIS A 29 -10.86 -58.54 -1.20
N LEU A 30 -10.65 -57.75 -0.12
CA LEU A 30 -11.31 -57.60 1.22
C LEU A 30 -10.66 -58.47 2.30
N LEU A 31 -10.03 -57.86 3.31
CA LEU A 31 -10.05 -58.34 4.70
C LEU A 31 -9.47 -57.31 5.70
N ARG A 32 -10.33 -56.98 6.67
CA ARG A 32 -10.05 -56.26 7.92
C ARG A 32 -9.30 -57.18 8.89
N TYR A 33 -8.51 -56.64 9.82
CA TYR A 33 -8.50 -57.10 11.22
C TYR A 33 -7.94 -56.02 12.17
N THR A 34 -8.61 -55.92 13.32
CA THR A 34 -8.45 -54.97 14.44
C THR A 34 -7.53 -55.48 15.55
N ALA A 35 -6.85 -54.52 16.20
CA ALA A 35 -6.55 -54.40 17.64
C ALA A 35 -5.58 -55.37 18.36
N VAL A 36 -4.66 -54.81 19.18
CA VAL A 36 -4.68 -54.83 20.67
C VAL A 36 -3.27 -54.54 21.24
N CYS A 37 -3.25 -53.68 22.28
CA CYS A 37 -2.13 -53.35 23.17
C CYS A 37 -1.48 -54.56 23.87
N GLN A 38 -0.17 -54.50 24.17
CA GLN A 38 0.36 -54.59 25.55
C GLN A 38 1.90 -54.50 25.62
N ALA A 39 2.35 -53.82 26.66
CA ALA A 39 3.73 -53.65 27.08
C ALA A 39 4.27 -54.84 27.91
N ARG A 40 5.59 -55.11 27.85
CA ARG A 40 6.51 -55.37 28.99
C ARG A 40 7.90 -55.87 28.52
N ARG A 41 8.92 -55.00 28.71
CA ARG A 41 10.25 -55.13 29.36
C ARG A 41 11.06 -56.48 29.37
N PRO A 42 12.40 -56.43 29.64
CA PRO A 42 13.44 -56.90 28.71
C PRO A 42 14.26 -58.11 29.23
N VAL A 43 15.11 -58.71 28.38
CA VAL A 43 16.19 -59.61 28.81
C VAL A 43 17.49 -59.26 28.11
N ARG A 44 18.53 -58.98 28.91
CA ARG A 44 19.93 -58.90 28.52
C ARG A 44 20.52 -60.31 28.51
N ILE A 45 21.18 -60.73 27.44
CA ILE A 45 22.26 -61.74 27.49
C ILE A 45 23.41 -61.25 26.63
N ALA A 46 24.61 -61.41 27.16
CA ALA A 46 25.86 -60.88 26.66
C ALA A 46 26.72 -61.97 25.98
N ARG A 47 27.62 -61.47 25.12
CA ARG A 47 29.02 -61.90 24.88
C ARG A 47 29.39 -62.90 23.76
N LEU A 48 30.39 -62.41 23.01
CA LEU A 48 31.51 -63.04 22.30
C LEU A 48 31.27 -63.73 20.94
N ALA A 49 31.83 -63.17 19.86
CA ALA A 49 33.17 -63.57 19.37
C ALA A 49 33.64 -62.71 18.17
N LEU A 50 34.89 -62.27 18.33
CA LEU A 50 35.83 -61.57 17.46
C LEU A 50 35.98 -62.13 16.03
N ARG A 51 36.08 -61.26 15.01
CA ARG A 51 37.13 -61.34 13.96
C ARG A 51 37.30 -60.01 13.23
N ALA A 52 38.55 -59.57 13.20
CA ALA A 52 39.04 -58.30 12.71
C ALA A 52 39.13 -58.28 11.17
N MET A 53 38.75 -57.14 10.58
CA MET A 53 39.34 -56.66 9.33
C MET A 53 39.76 -55.21 9.54
N LEU A 54 41.07 -55.01 9.49
CA LEU A 54 41.75 -53.73 9.53
C LEU A 54 41.49 -53.01 8.19
N CYS A 55 40.82 -51.87 8.22
CA CYS A 55 40.83 -50.90 7.14
C CYS A 55 41.20 -49.56 7.74
N THR A 56 42.26 -48.97 7.21
CA THR A 56 42.84 -47.69 7.55
C THR A 56 41.80 -46.57 7.46
N ALA A 57 41.34 -46.07 8.61
CA ALA A 57 40.55 -44.85 8.68
C ALA A 57 41.50 -43.64 8.73
N VAL A 58 41.46 -42.82 7.69
CA VAL A 58 41.87 -41.42 7.75
C VAL A 58 41.00 -40.75 8.81
N ALA A 59 41.62 -40.16 9.83
CA ALA A 59 40.93 -39.41 10.86
C ALA A 59 40.26 -38.17 10.23
N CYS A 60 38.96 -38.25 9.96
CA CYS A 60 38.10 -37.08 9.90
C CYS A 60 37.81 -36.68 11.35
N ASP A 61 38.43 -35.59 11.80
CA ASP A 61 37.95 -34.84 12.97
C ASP A 61 36.56 -34.27 12.64
N ARG A 62 35.52 -35.08 12.85
CA ARG A 62 34.16 -34.57 13.02
C ARG A 62 34.02 -34.18 14.49
N ALA A 63 34.04 -32.87 14.74
CA ALA A 63 33.55 -32.32 15.99
C ALA A 63 32.18 -32.95 16.33
N PRO A 64 31.90 -33.23 17.62
CA PRO A 64 30.62 -33.80 18.00
C PRO A 64 29.50 -32.87 17.56
N ILE A 65 28.56 -33.40 16.77
CA ILE A 65 27.30 -32.73 16.44
C ILE A 65 26.61 -32.46 17.77
N ARG A 66 26.64 -31.20 18.22
CA ARG A 66 25.81 -30.74 19.34
C ARG A 66 24.35 -31.07 18.99
N PRO A 67 23.55 -31.60 19.93
CA PRO A 67 22.14 -31.79 19.68
C PRO A 67 21.53 -30.47 19.23
N ALA A 68 20.57 -30.53 18.29
CA ALA A 68 19.85 -29.37 17.80
C ALA A 68 19.45 -28.51 19.01
N SER A 69 20.06 -27.32 19.11
CA SER A 69 19.71 -26.35 20.13
C SER A 69 18.21 -26.09 20.01
N GLY A 70 17.52 -26.07 21.15
CA GLY A 70 16.14 -25.61 21.19
C GLY A 70 16.00 -24.21 20.57
N PRO A 71 14.76 -23.73 20.39
CA PRO A 71 14.50 -22.40 19.83
C PRO A 71 15.35 -21.33 20.54
N ALA A 72 15.94 -20.41 19.77
CA ALA A 72 16.74 -19.34 20.31
C ALA A 72 15.89 -18.42 21.22
N SER A 73 16.53 -17.71 22.17
CA SER A 73 15.82 -16.75 23.02
C SER A 73 15.22 -15.62 22.18
N MET A 74 14.14 -14.98 22.66
CA MET A 74 13.51 -13.86 21.92
C MET A 74 14.51 -12.76 21.54
N PRO A 75 15.40 -12.26 22.44
CA PRO A 75 16.42 -11.28 22.05
C PRO A 75 17.36 -11.78 20.95
N GLN A 76 17.77 -13.05 20.99
CA GLN A 76 18.63 -13.63 19.95
C GLN A 76 17.89 -13.75 18.61
N ARG A 77 16.60 -14.14 18.63
CA ARG A 77 15.76 -14.20 17.43
C ARG A 77 15.62 -12.84 16.77
N VAL A 78 15.36 -11.80 17.55
CA VAL A 78 15.30 -10.41 17.07
C VAL A 78 16.65 -10.00 16.47
N ALA A 79 17.77 -10.25 17.16
CA ALA A 79 19.10 -9.90 16.66
C ALA A 79 19.47 -10.65 15.35
N ASN A 80 19.09 -11.92 15.24
CA ASN A 80 19.28 -12.70 14.02
C ASN A 80 18.47 -12.13 12.84
N LEU A 81 17.20 -11.81 13.09
CA LEU A 81 16.31 -11.22 12.09
C LEU A 81 16.73 -9.81 11.68
N HIS A 82 17.21 -9.00 12.62
CA HIS A 82 17.82 -7.70 12.35
C HIS A 82 19.01 -7.82 11.40
N SER A 83 19.95 -8.72 11.71
CA SER A 83 21.14 -8.94 10.87
C SER A 83 20.76 -9.36 9.44
N PHE A 84 19.74 -10.22 9.33
CA PHE A 84 19.18 -10.58 8.04
C PHE A 84 18.50 -9.40 7.33
N ALA A 85 17.68 -8.61 8.03
CA ALA A 85 16.96 -7.48 7.47
C ALA A 85 17.90 -6.42 6.87
N ARG A 86 19.02 -6.12 7.55
CA ARG A 86 20.03 -5.18 7.05
C ARG A 86 20.73 -5.67 5.78
N LEU A 87 21.11 -6.94 5.75
CA LEU A 87 21.73 -7.51 4.54
C LEU A 87 20.71 -7.64 3.40
N TYR A 88 19.47 -8.02 3.71
CA TYR A 88 18.37 -8.13 2.76
C TYR A 88 18.16 -6.82 1.98
N GLY A 89 18.05 -5.68 2.68
CA GLY A 89 17.80 -4.40 2.01
C GLY A 89 18.92 -3.99 1.07
N VAL A 90 20.16 -4.10 1.53
CA VAL A 90 21.28 -3.69 0.69
C VAL A 90 21.43 -4.59 -0.52
N VAL A 91 21.27 -5.91 -0.37
CA VAL A 91 21.38 -6.83 -1.51
C VAL A 91 20.20 -6.65 -2.48
N ARG A 92 18.96 -6.51 -1.98
CA ARG A 92 17.76 -6.40 -2.83
C ARG A 92 17.83 -5.21 -3.78
N TRP A 93 18.16 -4.04 -3.26
CA TRP A 93 18.10 -2.81 -4.05
C TRP A 93 19.44 -2.41 -4.65
N PHE A 94 20.58 -2.82 -4.09
CA PHE A 94 21.87 -2.27 -4.51
C PHE A 94 22.86 -3.30 -5.08
N HIS A 95 22.69 -4.60 -4.84
CA HIS A 95 23.55 -5.60 -5.47
C HIS A 95 23.11 -5.86 -6.93
N PRO A 96 23.99 -5.70 -7.94
CA PRO A 96 23.54 -5.61 -9.32
C PRO A 96 23.50 -6.94 -10.09
N SER A 97 23.74 -8.08 -9.45
CA SER A 97 23.74 -9.40 -10.12
C SER A 97 22.40 -9.73 -10.79
N ASP A 98 22.45 -10.49 -11.90
CA ASP A 98 21.27 -10.98 -12.58
C ASP A 98 20.52 -12.01 -11.73
N ALA A 99 21.22 -12.82 -10.95
CA ALA A 99 20.61 -13.77 -10.02
C ALA A 99 19.77 -13.07 -8.93
N ALA A 100 20.26 -11.97 -8.34
CA ALA A 100 19.50 -11.18 -7.37
C ALA A 100 18.27 -10.51 -8.01
N ALA A 101 18.39 -10.02 -9.24
CA ALA A 101 17.28 -9.36 -9.93
C ALA A 101 16.22 -10.33 -10.50
N ALA A 102 16.50 -11.64 -10.49
CA ALA A 102 15.64 -12.66 -11.10
C ALA A 102 14.71 -13.36 -10.10
N ILE A 103 14.98 -13.26 -8.80
CA ILE A 103 14.24 -13.97 -7.74
C ILE A 103 13.00 -13.21 -7.26
N ASP A 104 12.10 -13.94 -6.62
CA ASP A 104 10.97 -13.42 -5.85
C ASP A 104 11.45 -12.93 -4.47
N TRP A 105 11.53 -11.61 -4.29
CA TRP A 105 12.09 -11.01 -3.08
C TRP A 105 11.20 -11.14 -1.84
N ASP A 106 9.89 -11.32 -2.02
CA ASP A 106 8.97 -11.52 -0.89
C ASP A 106 9.12 -12.94 -0.36
N HIS A 107 9.13 -13.93 -1.26
CA HIS A 107 9.40 -15.31 -0.86
C HIS A 107 10.80 -15.46 -0.24
N PHE A 108 11.80 -14.75 -0.78
CA PHE A 108 13.15 -14.73 -0.19
C PHE A 108 13.16 -14.13 1.22
N ALA A 109 12.36 -13.09 1.51
CA ALA A 109 12.24 -12.52 2.85
C ALA A 109 11.67 -13.54 3.86
N ILE A 110 10.61 -14.26 3.47
CA ILE A 110 9.96 -15.29 4.31
C ILE A 110 10.93 -16.45 4.59
N ASP A 111 11.55 -17.01 3.55
CA ASP A 111 12.48 -18.13 3.68
C ASP A 111 13.75 -17.73 4.45
N GLY A 112 14.27 -16.55 4.19
CA GLY A 112 15.42 -16.00 4.90
C GLY A 112 15.15 -15.82 6.39
N ALA A 113 14.02 -15.22 6.76
CA ALA A 113 13.59 -15.10 8.16
C ALA A 113 13.51 -16.48 8.84
N ARG A 114 12.90 -17.47 8.17
CA ARG A 114 12.81 -18.85 8.67
C ARG A 114 14.18 -19.49 8.90
N ARG A 115 15.13 -19.28 7.99
CA ARG A 115 16.46 -19.89 8.07
C ARG A 115 17.31 -19.25 9.16
N VAL A 116 17.24 -17.94 9.37
CA VAL A 116 18.15 -17.24 10.29
C VAL A 116 17.65 -17.17 11.73
N ILE A 117 16.33 -17.20 11.96
CA ILE A 117 15.71 -16.88 13.27
C ILE A 117 16.31 -17.69 14.44
N ASP A 118 16.56 -18.99 14.26
CA ASP A 118 17.07 -19.89 15.29
C ASP A 118 18.58 -20.20 15.12
N ALA A 119 19.36 -19.26 14.58
CA ALA A 119 20.81 -19.33 14.69
C ALA A 119 21.23 -19.19 16.16
N SER A 120 22.08 -20.10 16.64
CA SER A 120 22.43 -20.21 18.07
C SER A 120 23.39 -19.12 18.55
N ASP A 121 24.18 -18.56 17.64
CA ASP A 121 25.26 -17.63 17.89
C ASP A 121 25.68 -16.94 16.58
N ALA A 122 26.63 -16.01 16.66
CA ALA A 122 27.12 -15.23 15.53
C ALA A 122 27.75 -16.09 14.41
N ASP A 123 28.43 -17.18 14.76
CA ASP A 123 29.04 -18.07 13.76
C ASP A 123 27.97 -18.86 12.99
N ALA A 124 26.99 -19.41 13.70
CA ALA A 124 25.85 -20.07 13.08
C ALA A 124 25.07 -19.09 12.19
N LEU A 125 24.85 -17.86 12.65
CA LEU A 125 24.17 -16.82 11.88
C LEU A 125 24.94 -16.46 10.61
N ARG A 126 26.26 -16.24 10.72
CA ARG A 126 27.14 -15.95 9.58
C ARG A 126 27.08 -17.03 8.52
N VAL A 127 27.13 -18.31 8.92
CA VAL A 127 27.02 -19.45 7.98
C VAL A 127 25.66 -19.43 7.29
N ARG A 128 24.56 -19.28 8.03
CA ARG A 128 23.21 -19.28 7.44
C ARG A 128 22.98 -18.11 6.49
N LEU A 129 23.48 -16.91 6.83
CA LEU A 129 23.42 -15.75 5.93
C LEU A 129 24.26 -16.00 4.68
N ALA A 130 25.50 -16.51 4.81
CA ALA A 130 26.35 -16.81 3.66
C ALA A 130 25.69 -17.84 2.73
N ASP A 131 25.14 -18.93 3.27
CA ASP A 131 24.43 -19.96 2.50
C ASP A 131 23.20 -19.40 1.78
N LEU A 132 22.45 -18.51 2.44
CA LEU A 132 21.24 -17.90 1.90
C LEU A 132 21.55 -16.98 0.70
N PHE A 133 22.60 -16.16 0.80
CA PHE A 133 22.95 -15.18 -0.23
C PHE A 133 23.87 -15.74 -1.32
N ALA A 134 24.54 -16.88 -1.11
CA ALA A 134 25.51 -17.44 -2.05
C ALA A 134 24.98 -17.65 -3.48
N LEU A 135 23.69 -17.95 -3.64
CA LEU A 135 23.10 -18.18 -4.98
C LEU A 135 22.74 -16.90 -5.72
N ILE A 136 22.42 -15.83 -5.01
CA ILE A 136 21.92 -14.59 -5.62
C ILE A 136 22.97 -13.48 -5.64
N ALA A 137 23.90 -13.50 -4.68
CA ALA A 137 24.94 -12.50 -4.50
C ALA A 137 26.25 -13.18 -4.04
N PRO A 138 26.86 -14.04 -4.88
CA PRO A 138 28.03 -14.84 -4.53
C PRO A 138 29.26 -14.01 -4.13
N THR A 139 29.31 -12.73 -4.54
CA THR A 139 30.38 -11.77 -4.25
C THR A 139 30.20 -11.04 -2.90
N VAL A 140 29.08 -11.27 -2.19
CA VAL A 140 28.88 -10.72 -0.84
C VAL A 140 29.78 -11.44 0.16
N GLN A 141 30.51 -10.69 0.96
CA GLN A 141 31.37 -11.22 2.00
C GLN A 141 30.80 -10.90 3.38
N ILE A 142 30.64 -11.91 4.24
CA ILE A 142 30.20 -11.74 5.63
C ILE A 142 31.33 -12.15 6.56
N ARG A 143 31.64 -11.30 7.53
CA ARG A 143 32.80 -11.40 8.43
C ARG A 143 32.42 -10.98 9.85
N HIS A 144 33.24 -11.36 10.82
CA HIS A 144 33.19 -10.74 12.14
C HIS A 144 33.73 -9.30 12.09
N ALA A 145 33.27 -8.43 12.98
CA ALA A 145 33.58 -6.99 12.94
C ALA A 145 35.09 -6.67 12.90
N GLY A 146 35.93 -7.52 13.51
CA GLY A 146 37.40 -7.39 13.55
C GLY A 146 38.16 -8.08 12.43
N GLU A 147 37.49 -8.78 11.51
CA GLU A 147 38.12 -9.47 10.39
C GLU A 147 38.21 -8.56 9.15
N THR A 148 39.24 -8.75 8.33
CA THR A 148 39.37 -8.05 7.06
C THR A 148 38.61 -8.77 5.95
N PHE A 149 38.05 -7.98 5.03
CA PHE A 149 37.52 -8.51 3.77
C PHE A 149 38.68 -8.90 2.84
N SER A 150 38.46 -9.95 2.06
CA SER A 150 39.40 -10.35 1.01
C SER A 150 39.16 -9.54 -0.25
N ASP A 151 40.23 -9.24 -0.99
CA ASP A 151 40.11 -8.71 -2.35
C ASP A 151 39.49 -9.78 -3.26
N ASP A 152 38.42 -9.42 -3.97
CA ASP A 152 37.72 -10.30 -4.88
C ASP A 152 38.03 -9.89 -6.32
N SER A 153 38.62 -10.81 -7.09
CA SER A 153 38.91 -10.59 -8.51
C SER A 153 37.66 -10.34 -9.37
N ALA A 154 36.47 -10.76 -8.91
CA ALA A 154 35.20 -10.44 -9.56
C ALA A 154 34.84 -8.95 -9.46
N LEU A 155 35.41 -8.23 -8.48
CA LEU A 155 35.23 -6.78 -8.27
C LEU A 155 36.30 -5.96 -8.99
N HIS A 156 37.42 -6.58 -9.36
CA HIS A 156 38.56 -5.93 -9.99
C HIS A 156 39.01 -6.74 -11.22
N SER A 157 38.48 -6.39 -12.39
CA SER A 157 38.89 -7.06 -13.63
C SER A 157 40.31 -6.65 -14.04
N ALA A 158 41.14 -7.64 -14.39
CA ALA A 158 42.45 -7.41 -14.99
C ALA A 158 42.37 -6.77 -16.39
N SER A 159 41.21 -6.83 -17.05
CA SER A 159 40.95 -6.19 -18.35
C SER A 159 39.51 -5.68 -18.46
N THR A 160 39.34 -4.43 -18.87
CA THR A 160 38.03 -3.82 -19.13
C THR A 160 37.57 -3.99 -20.58
N ALA A 161 38.31 -4.73 -21.40
CA ALA A 161 37.96 -4.94 -22.80
C ALA A 161 36.77 -5.90 -22.94
N GLY A 162 35.68 -5.42 -23.55
CA GLY A 162 34.49 -6.24 -23.83
C GLY A 162 33.66 -6.59 -22.60
N VAL A 163 33.81 -5.86 -21.49
CA VAL A 163 32.98 -5.96 -20.29
C VAL A 163 32.31 -4.64 -19.98
N ASP A 164 31.06 -4.71 -19.52
CA ASP A 164 30.25 -3.57 -19.08
C ASP A 164 30.19 -3.54 -17.55
N VAL A 165 30.04 -2.35 -16.97
CA VAL A 165 29.79 -2.19 -15.53
C VAL A 165 28.29 -2.20 -15.28
N ILE A 166 27.82 -3.13 -14.45
CA ILE A 166 26.42 -3.18 -14.02
C ILE A 166 26.29 -2.62 -12.61
N ALA A 167 25.32 -1.74 -12.40
CA ALA A 167 25.03 -1.12 -11.11
C ALA A 167 23.57 -0.65 -11.10
N TRP A 168 22.97 -0.51 -9.92
CA TRP A 168 21.62 0.02 -9.76
C TRP A 168 21.58 1.55 -9.78
N GLN A 169 20.51 2.07 -10.37
CA GLN A 169 20.06 3.46 -10.32
C GLN A 169 18.59 3.47 -9.92
N HIS A 170 18.25 4.25 -8.90
CA HIS A 170 16.86 4.43 -8.48
C HIS A 170 16.47 5.91 -8.55
N LYS A 171 15.41 6.20 -9.28
CA LYS A 171 14.68 7.46 -9.28
C LYS A 171 13.46 7.25 -8.36
N GLY A 172 13.60 7.59 -7.08
CA GLY A 172 12.62 7.22 -6.05
C GLY A 172 12.44 5.71 -5.90
N TYR A 173 11.28 5.27 -5.40
CA TYR A 173 10.97 3.85 -5.21
C TYR A 173 10.37 3.23 -6.47
N GLY A 174 11.24 2.64 -7.31
CA GLY A 174 10.87 2.11 -8.62
C GLY A 174 10.02 0.85 -8.63
N ASP A 175 9.82 0.19 -7.48
CA ASP A 175 8.92 -0.97 -7.36
C ASP A 175 7.45 -0.52 -7.17
N SER A 176 7.19 0.78 -7.03
CA SER A 176 5.84 1.34 -6.89
C SER A 176 5.01 1.11 -8.16
N THR A 177 3.79 0.62 -8.00
CA THR A 177 2.85 0.31 -9.10
C THR A 177 1.88 1.45 -9.41
N ILE A 178 1.81 2.47 -8.55
CA ILE A 178 0.81 3.56 -8.66
C ILE A 178 1.38 4.89 -9.17
N ALA A 179 2.71 5.04 -9.25
CA ALA A 179 3.36 6.32 -9.53
C ALA A 179 4.24 6.25 -10.79
N THR A 180 3.93 7.11 -11.75
CA THR A 180 4.59 7.13 -13.08
C THR A 180 5.98 7.75 -13.10
N GLY A 181 6.34 8.48 -12.03
CA GLY A 181 7.61 9.20 -11.93
C GLY A 181 8.76 8.39 -11.34
N TYR A 182 8.51 7.22 -10.73
CA TYR A 182 9.56 6.43 -10.08
C TYR A 182 10.04 5.27 -10.96
N ALA A 183 11.33 4.97 -10.90
CA ALA A 183 11.92 3.89 -11.67
C ALA A 183 13.22 3.37 -11.03
N SER A 184 13.43 2.06 -11.09
CA SER A 184 14.68 1.39 -10.71
C SER A 184 15.26 0.72 -11.95
N LYS A 185 16.55 0.87 -12.19
CA LYS A 185 17.23 0.29 -13.36
C LYS A 185 18.62 -0.20 -13.03
N ARG A 186 19.00 -1.33 -13.63
CA ARG A 186 20.40 -1.73 -13.73
C ARG A 186 21.02 -1.26 -15.04
N LEU A 187 22.21 -0.66 -14.97
CA LEU A 187 22.98 -0.28 -16.15
C LEU A 187 23.22 -1.50 -17.05
N HIS A 188 23.26 -1.28 -18.37
CA HIS A 188 23.49 -2.33 -19.38
C HIS A 188 22.51 -3.53 -19.30
N ARG A 189 21.30 -3.28 -18.77
CA ARG A 189 20.15 -4.19 -18.82
C ARG A 189 18.93 -3.45 -19.36
N GLY A 190 18.00 -4.19 -19.95
CA GLY A 190 16.69 -3.64 -20.25
C GLY A 190 16.04 -3.12 -18.96
N LEU A 191 15.39 -1.96 -19.03
CA LEU A 191 14.60 -1.48 -17.91
C LEU A 191 13.44 -2.45 -17.70
N ARG A 192 13.36 -3.06 -16.52
CA ARG A 192 12.11 -3.63 -15.99
C ARG A 192 11.56 -2.59 -15.02
N ALA A 193 10.69 -1.71 -15.50
CA ALA A 193 9.98 -0.78 -14.64
C ALA A 193 8.55 -1.26 -14.54
N ALA A 194 7.99 -1.29 -13.32
CA ALA A 194 6.56 -1.32 -13.13
C ALA A 194 5.96 -0.17 -13.94
N GLN A 195 5.41 -0.47 -15.11
CA GLN A 195 4.59 0.52 -15.76
C GLN A 195 3.40 0.89 -14.85
N PRO A 196 3.07 2.17 -14.82
CA PRO A 196 1.83 2.66 -14.24
C PRO A 196 0.65 2.11 -15.05
N GLY A 197 -0.14 1.30 -14.39
CA GLY A 197 -1.28 0.63 -14.99
C GLY A 197 -2.62 1.26 -14.73
N PRO A 198 -3.67 0.76 -15.40
CA PRO A 198 -5.00 0.83 -14.78
C PRO A 198 -4.92 0.36 -13.33
N ARG A 199 -5.39 1.19 -12.39
CA ARG A 199 -5.45 0.83 -10.96
C ARG A 199 -6.28 -0.43 -10.70
N PHE A 200 -7.18 -0.76 -11.63
CA PHE A 200 -7.96 -1.98 -11.65
C PHE A 200 -8.43 -2.27 -13.08
N ALA A 201 -8.72 -3.54 -13.35
CA ALA A 201 -9.49 -3.99 -14.51
C ALA A 201 -10.77 -4.65 -14.01
N ALA A 202 -11.91 -4.33 -14.62
CA ALA A 202 -13.19 -4.91 -14.21
C ALA A 202 -14.09 -5.24 -15.40
N LEU A 203 -14.84 -6.33 -15.28
CA LEU A 203 -15.95 -6.68 -16.16
C LEU A 203 -17.25 -6.48 -15.40
N SER A 204 -18.29 -6.01 -16.09
CA SER A 204 -19.56 -5.70 -15.44
C SER A 204 -20.80 -5.95 -16.28
N GLN A 205 -21.86 -6.33 -15.59
CA GLN A 205 -23.24 -6.34 -16.08
C GLN A 205 -24.10 -5.42 -15.21
N THR A 206 -25.17 -4.90 -15.81
CA THR A 206 -26.14 -4.05 -15.12
C THR A 206 -27.53 -4.56 -15.40
N ILE A 207 -28.34 -4.69 -14.35
CA ILE A 207 -29.76 -5.06 -14.42
C ILE A 207 -30.64 -4.00 -13.75
N ASP A 208 -31.94 -4.02 -14.07
CA ASP A 208 -32.94 -3.18 -13.40
C ASP A 208 -33.11 -3.62 -11.94
N ALA A 209 -33.05 -2.67 -11.00
CA ALA A 209 -33.23 -2.94 -9.57
C ALA A 209 -34.70 -2.98 -9.15
N ILE A 210 -35.62 -2.41 -9.95
CA ILE A 210 -37.02 -2.21 -9.58
C ILE A 210 -37.71 -3.51 -9.08
N PRO A 211 -37.54 -4.69 -9.73
CA PRO A 211 -38.17 -5.92 -9.28
C PRO A 211 -37.66 -6.44 -7.92
N PHE A 212 -36.51 -5.95 -7.47
CA PHE A 212 -35.77 -6.49 -6.31
C PHE A 212 -35.73 -5.53 -5.12
N ARG A 213 -36.44 -4.40 -5.19
CA ARG A 213 -36.47 -3.38 -4.12
C ARG A 213 -36.91 -3.98 -2.79
N ASN A 214 -36.30 -3.50 -1.71
CA ASN A 214 -36.49 -3.96 -0.32
C ASN A 214 -36.10 -5.42 -0.07
N SER A 215 -35.23 -5.98 -0.92
CA SER A 215 -34.70 -7.34 -0.77
C SER A 215 -33.19 -7.31 -0.60
N ARG A 216 -32.58 -8.43 -0.20
CA ARG A 216 -31.12 -8.60 -0.21
C ARG A 216 -30.69 -9.20 -1.54
N VAL A 217 -29.59 -8.73 -2.07
CA VAL A 217 -28.96 -9.23 -3.30
C VAL A 217 -27.62 -9.87 -2.95
N ARG A 218 -27.26 -10.95 -3.64
CA ARG A 218 -26.03 -11.69 -3.42
C ARG A 218 -25.34 -12.00 -4.73
N LEU A 219 -24.07 -11.66 -4.80
CA LEU A 219 -23.15 -12.02 -5.88
C LEU A 219 -22.18 -13.08 -5.36
N ARG A 220 -21.98 -14.16 -6.11
CA ARG A 220 -21.02 -15.23 -5.82
C ARG A 220 -20.17 -15.53 -7.05
N GLY A 221 -18.93 -15.96 -6.86
CA GLY A 221 -18.05 -16.45 -7.93
C GLY A 221 -16.86 -17.23 -7.38
N LYS A 222 -16.24 -18.08 -8.19
CA LYS A 222 -14.96 -18.74 -7.87
C LYS A 222 -13.80 -17.90 -8.39
N LEU A 223 -12.78 -17.74 -7.56
CA LEU A 223 -11.58 -16.98 -7.87
C LEU A 223 -10.33 -17.75 -7.46
N ARG A 224 -9.24 -17.57 -8.22
CA ARG A 224 -7.87 -17.90 -7.78
C ARG A 224 -6.89 -16.87 -8.34
N THR A 225 -5.72 -16.72 -7.73
CA THR A 225 -4.74 -15.68 -8.09
C THR A 225 -3.33 -16.21 -8.27
N ALA A 226 -2.47 -15.40 -8.86
CA ALA A 226 -1.02 -15.60 -8.93
C ALA A 226 -0.32 -14.24 -8.99
N HIS A 227 0.97 -14.21 -8.66
CA HIS A 227 1.80 -13.01 -8.75
C HIS A 227 1.23 -11.82 -7.96
N HIS A 228 0.84 -12.06 -6.71
CA HIS A 228 0.31 -11.05 -5.78
C HIS A 228 -1.00 -10.37 -6.22
N ALA A 229 -1.73 -10.95 -7.18
CA ALA A 229 -3.01 -10.40 -7.60
C ALA A 229 -4.04 -10.45 -6.48
N ARG A 230 -4.93 -9.47 -6.50
CA ARG A 230 -6.08 -9.36 -5.60
C ARG A 230 -7.34 -9.62 -6.41
N GLY A 231 -7.83 -10.85 -6.36
CA GLY A 231 -9.07 -11.25 -7.01
C GLY A 231 -10.26 -10.73 -6.24
N GLN A 232 -11.12 -9.97 -6.90
CA GLN A 232 -12.28 -9.34 -6.26
C GLN A 232 -13.53 -9.53 -7.12
N LEU A 233 -14.67 -9.61 -6.46
CA LEU A 233 -15.96 -9.32 -7.04
C LEU A 233 -16.34 -7.89 -6.67
N TRP A 234 -17.31 -7.32 -7.38
CA TRP A 234 -17.91 -6.06 -6.97
C TRP A 234 -19.40 -6.01 -7.28
N LEU A 235 -20.13 -5.30 -6.43
CA LEU A 235 -21.57 -5.15 -6.46
C LEU A 235 -21.95 -3.74 -6.01
N ARG A 236 -22.79 -3.06 -6.80
CA ARG A 236 -23.30 -1.73 -6.54
C ARG A 236 -24.80 -1.66 -6.80
N VAL A 237 -25.52 -0.96 -5.93
CA VAL A 237 -26.93 -0.58 -6.10
C VAL A 237 -27.01 0.93 -6.26
N ASP A 238 -27.51 1.40 -7.41
CA ASP A 238 -27.64 2.82 -7.73
C ASP A 238 -29.03 3.35 -7.30
N ARG A 239 -29.08 4.55 -6.69
CA ARG A 239 -30.33 5.22 -6.22
C ARG A 239 -30.50 6.62 -6.82
N GLY A 240 -30.24 6.78 -8.11
CA GLY A 240 -30.18 8.11 -8.74
C GLY A 240 -28.96 8.91 -8.25
N ASP A 241 -29.19 10.07 -7.65
CA ASP A 241 -28.12 10.94 -7.11
C ASP A 241 -27.69 10.52 -5.68
N SER A 242 -28.42 9.61 -5.05
CA SER A 242 -28.11 9.11 -3.70
C SER A 242 -27.19 7.89 -3.73
N ALA A 243 -26.34 7.75 -2.70
CA ALA A 243 -25.52 6.57 -2.51
C ALA A 243 -26.39 5.36 -2.08
N GLY A 244 -26.23 4.22 -2.77
CA GLY A 244 -26.77 2.93 -2.35
C GLY A 244 -25.66 1.98 -1.90
N PHE A 245 -25.98 0.68 -1.80
CA PHE A 245 -25.01 -0.33 -1.44
C PHE A 245 -23.82 -0.37 -2.42
N PHE A 246 -22.60 -0.48 -1.91
CA PHE A 246 -21.40 -0.71 -2.70
C PHE A 246 -20.40 -1.56 -1.92
N ASP A 247 -19.95 -2.64 -2.54
CA ASP A 247 -18.84 -3.45 -2.07
C ASP A 247 -18.04 -3.94 -3.27
N ASN A 248 -16.73 -3.92 -3.17
CA ASN A 248 -15.78 -4.38 -4.18
C ASN A 248 -14.73 -5.32 -3.61
N MET A 249 -14.98 -5.92 -2.44
CA MET A 249 -14.07 -6.80 -1.73
C MET A 249 -12.66 -6.24 -1.45
N ILE A 250 -12.46 -4.91 -1.47
CA ILE A 250 -11.12 -4.32 -1.28
C ILE A 250 -10.49 -4.65 0.08
N ARG A 251 -11.32 -4.92 1.09
CA ARG A 251 -10.87 -5.31 2.45
C ARG A 251 -10.60 -6.81 2.58
N HIS A 252 -11.19 -7.62 1.71
CA HIS A 252 -11.09 -9.08 1.73
C HIS A 252 -10.97 -9.65 0.31
N PRO A 253 -9.91 -9.28 -0.44
CA PRO A 253 -9.67 -9.86 -1.76
C PRO A 253 -9.29 -11.34 -1.63
N VAL A 254 -9.58 -12.13 -2.66
CA VAL A 254 -9.03 -13.47 -2.82
C VAL A 254 -7.57 -13.33 -3.23
N VAL A 255 -6.68 -13.93 -2.46
CA VAL A 255 -5.23 -13.98 -2.73
C VAL A 255 -4.71 -15.44 -2.82
N SER A 256 -5.64 -16.40 -2.92
CA SER A 256 -5.31 -17.83 -2.95
C SER A 256 -4.91 -18.28 -4.35
N GLU A 257 -3.84 -19.07 -4.45
CA GLU A 257 -3.47 -19.75 -5.70
C GLU A 257 -4.42 -20.90 -6.09
N THR A 258 -5.32 -21.28 -5.19
CA THR A 258 -6.35 -22.31 -5.41
C THR A 258 -7.73 -21.68 -5.57
N TRP A 259 -8.65 -22.36 -6.25
CA TRP A 259 -10.03 -21.89 -6.43
C TRP A 259 -10.76 -21.75 -5.09
N VAL A 260 -11.24 -20.55 -4.81
CA VAL A 260 -12.02 -20.18 -3.62
C VAL A 260 -13.32 -19.52 -4.05
N GLN A 261 -14.43 -19.87 -3.41
CA GLN A 261 -15.70 -19.18 -3.60
C GLN A 261 -15.71 -17.86 -2.82
N ALA A 262 -15.92 -16.75 -3.52
CA ALA A 262 -16.17 -15.43 -2.94
C ALA A 262 -17.66 -15.07 -2.99
N GLU A 263 -18.08 -14.17 -2.08
CA GLU A 263 -19.46 -13.71 -1.96
C GLU A 263 -19.52 -12.23 -1.53
N ILE A 264 -20.47 -11.49 -2.10
CA ILE A 264 -20.93 -10.19 -1.61
C ILE A 264 -22.43 -10.27 -1.36
N VAL A 265 -22.90 -9.75 -0.21
CA VAL A 265 -24.32 -9.61 0.07
C VAL A 265 -24.67 -8.16 0.41
N GLY A 266 -25.56 -7.57 -0.38
CA GLY A 266 -26.00 -6.19 -0.21
C GLY A 266 -27.52 -6.04 -0.08
N THR A 267 -27.96 -4.82 0.21
CA THR A 267 -29.38 -4.46 0.27
C THR A 267 -29.78 -3.70 -0.99
N VAL A 268 -30.95 -4.00 -1.54
CA VAL A 268 -31.56 -3.23 -2.62
C VAL A 268 -32.58 -2.27 -2.02
N ASP A 269 -32.25 -0.97 -1.99
CA ASP A 269 -33.09 0.07 -1.39
C ASP A 269 -34.46 0.21 -2.07
N ALA A 270 -35.43 0.80 -1.36
CA ALA A 270 -36.80 1.01 -1.84
C ALA A 270 -36.89 1.90 -3.10
N ASP A 271 -35.91 2.78 -3.29
CA ASP A 271 -35.77 3.72 -4.41
C ASP A 271 -34.66 3.31 -5.40
N ALA A 272 -34.12 2.08 -5.27
CA ALA A 272 -33.05 1.59 -6.14
C ALA A 272 -33.48 1.59 -7.62
N THR A 273 -32.54 1.93 -8.49
CA THR A 273 -32.74 2.08 -9.94
C THR A 273 -31.99 1.03 -10.74
N ARG A 274 -30.76 0.67 -10.36
CA ARG A 274 -29.94 -0.32 -11.06
C ARG A 274 -29.09 -1.14 -10.09
N ILE A 275 -28.82 -2.38 -10.46
CA ILE A 275 -27.81 -3.23 -9.80
C ILE A 275 -26.69 -3.45 -10.82
N THR A 276 -25.47 -3.05 -10.49
CA THR A 276 -24.27 -3.30 -11.31
C THR A 276 -23.33 -4.23 -10.57
N PHE A 277 -22.81 -5.24 -11.24
CA PHE A 277 -22.00 -6.27 -10.62
C PHE A 277 -20.98 -6.85 -11.58
N GLY A 278 -19.97 -7.52 -11.04
CA GLY A 278 -19.05 -8.34 -11.83
C GLY A 278 -17.74 -8.57 -11.12
N GLU A 279 -16.68 -8.66 -11.92
CA GLU A 279 -15.34 -9.05 -11.50
C GLU A 279 -14.41 -7.85 -11.51
N LEU A 280 -13.42 -7.88 -10.62
CA LEU A 280 -12.45 -6.81 -10.48
C LEU A 280 -11.10 -7.41 -10.08
N ASN A 281 -10.04 -7.02 -10.79
CA ASN A 281 -8.66 -7.23 -10.39
C ASN A 281 -8.06 -5.86 -10.04
N ALA A 282 -7.61 -5.68 -8.80
CA ALA A 282 -6.88 -4.48 -8.40
C ALA A 282 -5.38 -4.76 -8.29
N GLY A 283 -4.57 -3.94 -8.96
CA GLY A 283 -3.11 -4.02 -8.90
C GLY A 283 -2.49 -4.97 -9.93
N VAL A 284 -1.27 -5.40 -9.65
CA VAL A 284 -0.48 -6.27 -10.53
C VAL A 284 -0.76 -7.73 -10.20
N GLY A 285 -0.70 -8.58 -11.22
CA GLY A 285 -0.80 -10.03 -11.07
C GLY A 285 -1.83 -10.64 -12.01
N THR A 286 -2.13 -11.93 -11.79
CA THR A 286 -3.17 -12.66 -12.53
C THR A 286 -4.29 -13.14 -11.61
N VAL A 287 -5.52 -12.92 -12.02
CA VAL A 287 -6.72 -13.50 -11.40
C VAL A 287 -7.44 -14.34 -12.44
N TRP A 288 -7.96 -15.47 -11.99
CA TRP A 288 -8.87 -16.36 -12.71
C TRP A 288 -10.25 -16.33 -12.05
N TYR A 289 -11.30 -16.33 -12.85
CA TYR A 289 -12.69 -16.28 -12.39
C TYR A 289 -13.56 -17.34 -13.06
N ASP A 290 -14.54 -17.86 -12.35
CA ASP A 290 -15.47 -18.89 -12.84
C ASP A 290 -16.76 -18.91 -11.98
N ASP A 291 -17.83 -19.56 -12.45
CA ASP A 291 -19.09 -19.82 -11.73
C ASP A 291 -19.71 -18.58 -11.07
N LEU A 292 -19.82 -17.48 -11.80
CA LEU A 292 -20.45 -16.26 -11.30
C LEU A 292 -21.99 -16.40 -11.26
N GLU A 293 -22.59 -16.04 -10.13
CA GLU A 293 -24.02 -16.12 -9.88
C GLU A 293 -24.52 -14.86 -9.17
N LEU A 294 -25.62 -14.28 -9.67
CA LEU A 294 -26.38 -13.25 -8.95
C LEU A 294 -27.69 -13.86 -8.42
N SER A 295 -28.08 -13.51 -7.20
CA SER A 295 -29.30 -14.03 -6.56
C SER A 295 -29.95 -12.99 -5.66
N VAL A 296 -31.26 -13.12 -5.41
CA VAL A 296 -32.03 -12.26 -4.49
C VAL A 296 -32.67 -13.12 -3.39
N GLU A 297 -32.72 -12.58 -2.18
CA GLU A 297 -33.40 -13.22 -1.06
C GLU A 297 -34.91 -13.05 -1.18
N THR A 298 -35.62 -14.16 -1.17
CA THR A 298 -37.09 -14.21 -1.13
C THR A 298 -37.61 -13.90 0.27
N LYS A 299 -38.91 -13.59 0.40
CA LYS A 299 -39.55 -13.34 1.71
C LYS A 299 -39.41 -14.50 2.70
N ASP A 300 -39.18 -15.70 2.21
CA ASP A 300 -39.06 -16.92 2.99
C ASP A 300 -37.61 -17.17 3.46
N GLY A 301 -36.67 -16.25 3.15
CA GLY A 301 -35.25 -16.33 3.48
C GLY A 301 -34.44 -17.24 2.55
N THR A 302 -35.02 -17.69 1.43
CA THR A 302 -34.30 -18.51 0.43
C THR A 302 -33.74 -17.66 -0.69
N TRP A 303 -32.59 -18.05 -1.25
CA TRP A 303 -31.95 -17.33 -2.36
C TRP A 303 -32.47 -17.84 -3.70
N GLN A 304 -33.04 -16.94 -4.50
CA GLN A 304 -33.46 -17.22 -5.87
C GLN A 304 -32.45 -16.63 -6.85
N SER A 305 -31.96 -17.45 -7.78
CA SER A 305 -31.02 -17.01 -8.82
C SER A 305 -31.67 -16.00 -9.77
N ILE A 306 -30.92 -14.97 -10.13
CA ILE A 306 -31.25 -13.99 -11.17
C ILE A 306 -30.45 -14.41 -12.41
N GLU A 307 -31.14 -14.52 -13.54
CA GLU A 307 -30.49 -14.84 -14.80
C GLU A 307 -29.48 -13.73 -15.19
N ILE A 308 -28.22 -14.13 -15.35
CA ILE A 308 -27.13 -13.28 -15.84
C ILE A 308 -26.56 -13.88 -17.12
N GLN A 309 -25.98 -13.04 -17.97
CA GLN A 309 -25.39 -13.53 -19.22
C GLN A 309 -24.00 -14.09 -18.94
N ASP A 310 -23.69 -15.28 -19.47
CA ASP A 310 -22.33 -15.84 -19.47
C ASP A 310 -21.63 -15.83 -18.10
N GLY A 311 -22.31 -16.30 -17.04
CA GLY A 311 -21.75 -16.36 -15.69
C GLY A 311 -20.58 -17.34 -15.51
N GLY A 312 -20.43 -18.30 -16.42
CA GLY A 312 -19.30 -19.23 -16.45
C GLY A 312 -18.13 -18.79 -17.35
N PHE A 313 -18.26 -17.66 -18.07
CA PHE A 313 -17.24 -17.17 -19.01
C PHE A 313 -16.86 -18.16 -20.13
N GLU A 314 -17.86 -18.91 -20.59
CA GLU A 314 -17.72 -19.95 -21.63
C GLU A 314 -18.10 -19.42 -23.03
N ALA A 315 -18.57 -18.17 -23.13
CA ALA A 315 -18.82 -17.55 -24.43
C ALA A 315 -17.52 -17.36 -25.22
N ALA A 316 -17.60 -17.52 -26.55
CA ALA A 316 -16.45 -17.36 -27.44
C ALA A 316 -15.81 -15.95 -27.37
N ASP A 317 -16.60 -14.93 -27.02
CA ASP A 317 -16.13 -13.59 -26.71
C ASP A 317 -17.00 -13.01 -25.57
N PRO A 318 -16.50 -13.02 -24.31
CA PRO A 318 -17.20 -12.53 -23.14
C PRO A 318 -17.58 -11.04 -23.23
N LEU A 319 -16.88 -10.25 -24.06
CA LEU A 319 -17.15 -8.81 -24.20
C LEU A 319 -18.50 -8.50 -24.89
N ASN A 320 -19.16 -9.51 -25.45
CA ASN A 320 -20.54 -9.38 -25.94
C ASN A 320 -21.57 -9.26 -24.80
N SER A 321 -21.27 -9.86 -23.65
CA SER A 321 -22.18 -9.95 -22.49
C SER A 321 -21.69 -9.10 -21.32
N TRP A 322 -20.37 -8.92 -21.21
CA TRP A 322 -19.70 -8.22 -20.13
C TRP A 322 -19.07 -6.92 -20.61
N ARG A 323 -19.36 -5.81 -19.92
CA ARG A 323 -18.79 -4.51 -20.23
C ARG A 323 -17.47 -4.29 -19.49
N PRO A 324 -16.35 -4.08 -20.20
CA PRO A 324 -15.10 -3.74 -19.56
C PRO A 324 -15.13 -2.31 -19.00
N SER A 325 -14.49 -2.14 -17.85
CA SER A 325 -14.21 -0.86 -17.23
C SER A 325 -12.78 -0.87 -16.68
N GLY A 326 -12.11 0.27 -16.72
CA GLY A 326 -10.65 0.36 -16.55
C GLY A 326 -9.89 0.29 -17.89
N ASN A 327 -8.58 0.50 -17.84
CA ASN A 327 -7.71 0.64 -19.02
C ASN A 327 -7.21 -0.75 -19.48
N THR A 328 -8.07 -1.54 -20.11
CA THR A 328 -7.80 -2.96 -20.41
C THR A 328 -6.97 -3.17 -21.68
N SER A 329 -5.86 -3.89 -21.57
CA SER A 329 -5.20 -4.56 -22.71
C SER A 329 -5.27 -6.07 -22.46
N ALA A 330 -6.39 -6.68 -22.85
CA ALA A 330 -6.57 -8.13 -22.81
C ALA A 330 -5.78 -8.75 -23.97
N THR A 331 -4.70 -9.47 -23.68
CA THR A 331 -3.98 -10.26 -24.68
C THR A 331 -4.11 -11.76 -24.43
N GLY A 332 -4.96 -12.42 -25.24
CA GLY A 332 -4.69 -13.75 -25.81
C GLY A 332 -5.26 -15.01 -25.13
N GLY A 333 -6.30 -15.59 -25.75
CA GLY A 333 -6.38 -17.02 -26.08
C GLY A 333 -7.12 -18.00 -25.14
N ALA A 334 -8.39 -18.29 -25.48
CA ALA A 334 -9.26 -19.44 -25.15
C ALA A 334 -9.43 -19.86 -23.66
N LEU A 335 -10.69 -19.92 -23.20
CA LEU A 335 -11.08 -19.77 -21.80
C LEU A 335 -11.80 -20.98 -21.23
N GLU A 336 -11.23 -21.52 -20.15
CA GLU A 336 -11.93 -22.01 -18.96
C GLU A 336 -11.23 -21.27 -17.80
N GLY A 337 -11.91 -20.31 -17.15
CA GLY A 337 -11.39 -19.58 -15.98
C GLY A 337 -10.67 -18.22 -16.16
N TRP A 338 -10.81 -17.51 -17.28
CA TRP A 338 -10.30 -16.15 -17.61
C TRP A 338 -9.12 -15.50 -16.84
N ASN A 339 -7.96 -15.36 -17.51
CA ASN A 339 -6.76 -14.61 -17.09
C ASN A 339 -6.92 -13.07 -17.23
N VAL A 340 -6.69 -12.31 -16.16
CA VAL A 340 -6.30 -10.88 -16.26
C VAL A 340 -4.83 -10.70 -15.91
N THR A 341 -3.96 -10.60 -16.91
CA THR A 341 -2.54 -10.24 -16.70
C THR A 341 -2.36 -8.73 -16.85
N ILE A 342 -1.86 -8.07 -15.81
CA ILE A 342 -1.32 -6.71 -15.91
C ILE A 342 0.21 -6.83 -15.82
N ASP A 343 0.86 -7.08 -16.97
CA ASP A 343 2.32 -7.03 -17.09
C ASP A 343 2.73 -5.60 -17.44
N HIS A 344 3.55 -5.07 -16.55
CA HIS A 344 4.06 -3.74 -16.61
C HIS A 344 5.57 -3.85 -16.53
N SER A 345 6.13 -4.42 -17.59
CA SER A 345 7.54 -4.35 -17.91
C SER A 345 7.70 -4.13 -19.42
N LEU A 346 7.58 -2.88 -19.88
CA LEU A 346 8.07 -2.59 -21.24
C LEU A 346 9.59 -2.75 -21.24
N PRO A 347 10.19 -3.40 -22.25
CA PRO A 347 11.61 -3.26 -22.48
C PRO A 347 11.88 -1.81 -22.88
N ALA A 348 12.30 -0.97 -21.93
CA ALA A 348 12.72 0.38 -22.29
C ALA A 348 14.16 0.37 -22.82
N SER A 349 14.33 0.99 -23.97
CA SER A 349 15.60 1.33 -24.58
C SER A 349 16.26 2.50 -23.86
N GLY A 350 17.56 2.40 -23.56
CA GLY A 350 18.39 3.45 -22.98
C GLY A 350 19.49 2.84 -22.11
N ALA A 351 20.64 3.50 -21.95
CA ALA A 351 21.75 2.95 -21.17
C ALA A 351 21.59 3.17 -19.64
N SER A 352 21.03 4.31 -19.22
CA SER A 352 20.90 4.75 -17.81
C SER A 352 19.58 5.50 -17.56
N LEU A 353 19.22 5.74 -16.28
CA LEU A 353 18.14 6.63 -15.84
C LEU A 353 18.62 8.08 -15.66
N PHE A 354 19.84 8.24 -15.13
CA PHE A 354 20.50 9.53 -14.90
C PHE A 354 22.03 9.36 -15.00
N GLU A 355 22.79 10.44 -14.87
CA GLU A 355 24.24 10.46 -15.12
C GLU A 355 25.05 9.71 -14.04
N GLN A 356 24.69 9.85 -12.77
CA GLN A 356 25.45 9.29 -11.65
C GLN A 356 25.29 7.76 -11.55
N ALA A 357 26.37 7.05 -11.27
CA ALA A 357 26.36 5.61 -11.00
C ALA A 357 27.46 5.24 -9.98
N PRO A 358 27.35 4.09 -9.31
CA PRO A 358 28.47 3.50 -8.58
C PRO A 358 29.69 3.29 -9.50
N ALA A 359 30.89 3.53 -8.98
CA ALA A 359 32.13 3.32 -9.70
C ALA A 359 32.41 1.82 -9.90
N ALA A 360 33.21 1.47 -10.91
CA ALA A 360 33.61 0.09 -11.15
C ALA A 360 34.34 -0.50 -9.92
N GLY A 361 33.90 -1.67 -9.45
CA GLY A 361 34.43 -2.32 -8.24
C GLY A 361 34.03 -1.66 -6.92
N GLU A 362 33.13 -0.68 -6.94
CA GLU A 362 32.63 -0.05 -5.72
C GLU A 362 31.85 -1.05 -4.86
N SER A 363 32.05 -0.98 -3.55
CA SER A 363 31.34 -1.77 -2.55
C SER A 363 31.04 -0.92 -1.32
N VAL A 364 30.06 -1.37 -0.53
CA VAL A 364 29.71 -0.79 0.76
C VAL A 364 29.94 -1.81 1.86
N ASP A 365 30.47 -1.34 2.99
CA ASP A 365 30.59 -2.13 4.20
C ASP A 365 29.45 -1.74 5.15
N ILE A 366 28.65 -2.72 5.56
CA ILE A 366 27.54 -2.53 6.50
C ILE A 366 27.78 -3.35 7.77
N GLU A 367 27.49 -2.73 8.91
CA GLU A 367 27.34 -3.47 10.16
C GLU A 367 26.04 -4.27 10.09
N LEU A 368 26.04 -5.51 10.55
CA LEU A 368 24.81 -6.33 10.60
C LEU A 368 24.25 -6.41 12.03
N GLY A 369 25.06 -6.09 13.04
CA GLY A 369 24.75 -6.43 14.43
C GLY A 369 25.29 -7.81 14.78
N SER A 370 25.11 -8.23 16.04
CA SER A 370 25.61 -9.52 16.56
C SER A 370 27.11 -9.77 16.34
N GLY A 371 27.92 -8.71 16.23
CA GLY A 371 29.36 -8.79 15.95
C GLY A 371 29.72 -9.10 14.50
N LEU A 372 28.76 -9.05 13.57
CA LEU A 372 28.95 -9.32 12.15
C LEU A 372 28.88 -8.04 11.32
N ARG A 373 29.61 -8.05 10.20
CA ARG A 373 29.59 -7.05 9.14
C ARG A 373 29.58 -7.73 7.78
N ALA A 374 29.09 -7.02 6.76
CA ALA A 374 29.12 -7.50 5.38
C ALA A 374 29.69 -6.44 4.43
N ARG A 375 30.39 -6.92 3.40
CA ARG A 375 30.77 -6.13 2.22
C ARG A 375 29.85 -6.51 1.07
N VAL A 376 29.11 -5.54 0.56
CA VAL A 376 28.18 -5.71 -0.56
C VAL A 376 28.69 -4.91 -1.77
N PRO A 377 29.05 -5.58 -2.87
CA PRO A 377 29.35 -4.91 -4.13
C PRO A 377 28.16 -4.11 -4.66
N LEU A 378 28.41 -2.86 -5.06
CA LEU A 378 27.43 -1.97 -5.69
C LEU A 378 27.58 -1.93 -7.21
N ALA A 379 28.76 -2.34 -7.70
CA ALA A 379 29.06 -2.47 -9.12
C ALA A 379 29.73 -3.82 -9.40
N LEU A 380 29.26 -4.51 -10.45
CA LEU A 380 29.86 -5.75 -10.95
C LEU A 380 30.19 -5.62 -12.44
N TYR A 381 30.90 -6.59 -12.99
CA TYR A 381 31.16 -6.68 -14.43
C TYR A 381 30.19 -7.63 -15.11
N SER A 382 29.82 -7.27 -16.33
CA SER A 382 29.02 -8.10 -17.24
C SER A 382 29.79 -8.38 -18.52
N LYS A 383 29.64 -9.59 -19.04
CA LYS A 383 30.16 -9.99 -20.35
C LYS A 383 29.01 -10.63 -21.14
N GLU A 384 28.85 -10.24 -22.41
CA GLU A 384 27.80 -10.78 -23.30
C GLU A 384 26.38 -10.67 -22.69
N GLY A 385 26.11 -9.57 -21.97
CA GLY A 385 24.81 -9.31 -21.35
C GLY A 385 24.50 -10.13 -20.09
N ARG A 386 25.47 -10.88 -19.55
CA ARG A 386 25.35 -11.63 -18.29
C ARG A 386 26.34 -11.16 -17.25
N THR A 387 25.97 -11.18 -15.98
CA THR A 387 26.88 -10.87 -14.87
C THR A 387 27.93 -11.97 -14.78
N ILE A 388 29.18 -11.58 -14.53
CA ILE A 388 30.25 -12.57 -14.42
C ILE A 388 30.11 -13.32 -13.09
N GLY A 389 30.04 -14.65 -13.15
CA GLY A 389 30.05 -15.52 -11.97
C GLY A 389 28.70 -15.76 -11.30
N ASP A 390 27.58 -15.33 -11.90
CA ASP A 390 26.25 -15.66 -11.40
C ASP A 390 25.50 -16.68 -12.28
N ASP A 391 24.39 -17.18 -11.75
CA ASP A 391 23.53 -18.17 -12.40
C ASP A 391 22.05 -17.90 -12.06
N PRO A 392 21.38 -16.98 -12.79
CA PRO A 392 20.01 -16.58 -12.49
C PRO A 392 19.00 -17.71 -12.65
N GLU A 393 19.20 -18.60 -13.63
CA GLU A 393 18.31 -19.74 -13.87
C GLU A 393 18.33 -20.72 -12.69
N ARG A 394 19.54 -21.02 -12.18
CA ARG A 394 19.68 -21.84 -10.98
C ARG A 394 19.10 -21.16 -9.74
N ALA A 395 19.31 -19.86 -9.56
CA ALA A 395 18.74 -19.14 -8.42
C ALA A 395 17.20 -19.22 -8.41
N GLN A 396 16.56 -18.99 -9.56
CA GLN A 396 15.11 -19.13 -9.71
C GLN A 396 14.64 -20.57 -9.49
N HIS A 397 15.33 -21.56 -10.07
CA HIS A 397 14.96 -22.97 -9.92
C HIS A 397 15.03 -23.43 -8.47
N VAL A 398 16.10 -23.07 -7.75
CA VAL A 398 16.25 -23.38 -6.34
C VAL A 398 15.11 -22.74 -5.54
N GLN A 399 14.83 -21.45 -5.75
CA GLN A 399 13.74 -20.78 -5.04
C GLN A 399 12.37 -21.40 -5.32
N ALA A 400 12.08 -21.77 -6.58
CA ALA A 400 10.83 -22.43 -6.96
C ALA A 400 10.67 -23.80 -6.27
N THR A 401 11.77 -24.51 -6.03
CA THR A 401 11.79 -25.82 -5.36
C THR A 401 11.44 -25.72 -3.87
N TYR A 402 11.69 -24.56 -3.24
CA TYR A 402 11.45 -24.32 -1.81
C TYR A 402 10.12 -23.62 -1.51
N ARG A 403 9.18 -23.55 -2.47
CA ARG A 403 7.84 -23.01 -2.21
C ARG A 403 7.11 -23.84 -1.17
N LEU A 404 6.87 -23.24 -0.01
CA LEU A 404 6.05 -23.85 1.03
C LEU A 404 4.57 -23.66 0.70
N PRO A 405 3.74 -24.67 1.01
CA PRO A 405 2.30 -24.52 0.90
C PRO A 405 1.81 -23.45 1.89
N ALA A 406 0.83 -22.65 1.44
CA ALA A 406 0.14 -21.70 2.30
C ALA A 406 -0.42 -22.42 3.55
N GLN A 407 -0.16 -21.85 4.73
CA GLN A 407 -0.72 -22.35 5.98
C GLN A 407 -2.05 -21.66 6.26
N PRO A 408 -3.07 -22.36 6.77
CA PRO A 408 -4.31 -21.73 7.19
C PRO A 408 -4.05 -20.84 8.43
N GLY A 409 -4.58 -19.62 8.41
CA GLY A 409 -4.42 -18.63 9.48
C GLY A 409 -3.22 -17.69 9.27
N PHE A 410 -2.95 -16.84 10.26
CA PHE A 410 -1.88 -15.85 10.19
C PHE A 410 -0.49 -16.53 10.32
N ASP A 411 0.36 -16.41 9.29
CA ASP A 411 1.74 -16.88 9.34
C ASP A 411 2.67 -15.80 9.91
N VAL A 412 3.13 -16.03 11.14
CA VAL A 412 4.05 -15.16 11.88
C VAL A 412 5.31 -14.83 11.09
N LEU A 413 5.91 -15.79 10.38
CA LEU A 413 7.15 -15.51 9.64
C LEU A 413 6.90 -14.69 8.38
N THR A 414 5.70 -14.77 7.80
CA THR A 414 5.30 -13.87 6.73
C THR A 414 5.07 -12.44 7.28
N GLY A 415 4.48 -12.29 8.47
CA GLY A 415 4.40 -10.99 9.14
C GLY A 415 5.77 -10.41 9.54
N VAL A 416 6.74 -11.25 9.92
CA VAL A 416 8.13 -10.80 10.12
C VAL A 416 8.74 -10.30 8.80
N ALA A 417 8.46 -10.98 7.68
CA ALA A 417 8.92 -10.54 6.37
C ALA A 417 8.33 -9.18 5.97
N ASP A 418 7.06 -8.90 6.29
CA ASP A 418 6.44 -7.58 6.10
C ASP A 418 7.20 -6.46 6.84
N VAL A 419 7.57 -6.69 8.10
CA VAL A 419 8.38 -5.74 8.89
C VAL A 419 9.72 -5.46 8.21
N ILE A 420 10.40 -6.51 7.73
CA ILE A 420 11.69 -6.41 7.05
C ILE A 420 11.56 -5.59 5.76
N VAL A 421 10.54 -5.89 4.95
CA VAL A 421 10.31 -5.18 3.68
C VAL A 421 9.96 -3.72 3.94
N LEU A 422 8.98 -3.44 4.82
CA LEU A 422 8.56 -2.08 5.14
C LEU A 422 9.72 -1.24 5.68
N TRP A 423 10.47 -1.78 6.64
CA TRP A 423 11.60 -1.06 7.24
C TRP A 423 12.65 -0.68 6.18
N ASN A 424 13.04 -1.63 5.31
CA ASN A 424 14.06 -1.35 4.31
C ASN A 424 13.58 -0.41 3.20
N VAL A 425 12.31 -0.48 2.79
CA VAL A 425 11.79 0.45 1.77
C VAL A 425 11.81 1.88 2.32
N LEU A 426 11.38 2.10 3.56
CA LEU A 426 11.45 3.41 4.18
C LEU A 426 12.90 3.85 4.38
N GLU A 427 13.79 2.97 4.84
CA GLU A 427 15.22 3.26 5.03
C GLU A 427 15.89 3.78 3.75
N HIS A 428 15.59 3.17 2.61
CA HIS A 428 16.29 3.48 1.37
C HIS A 428 15.60 4.53 0.51
N PHE A 429 14.28 4.70 0.62
CA PHE A 429 13.51 5.50 -0.34
C PHE A 429 12.67 6.63 0.27
N TRP A 430 12.51 6.72 1.59
CA TRP A 430 11.78 7.84 2.19
C TRP A 430 12.65 9.11 2.21
N PRO A 431 12.24 10.21 1.53
CA PRO A 431 13.14 11.34 1.23
C PRO A 431 13.34 12.33 2.38
N TYR A 432 12.78 12.06 3.57
CA TYR A 432 12.67 13.03 4.66
C TYR A 432 13.45 12.65 5.93
N TRP A 433 14.36 11.67 5.87
CA TRP A 433 15.18 11.28 7.03
C TRP A 433 16.01 12.43 7.62
N SER A 434 16.45 13.38 6.80
CA SER A 434 17.16 14.59 7.28
C SER A 434 16.28 15.54 8.11
N THR A 435 14.97 15.31 8.16
CA THR A 435 14.00 16.17 8.83
C THR A 435 13.56 15.67 10.21
N VAL A 436 14.04 14.47 10.59
CA VAL A 436 13.74 13.77 11.84
C VAL A 436 15.02 13.27 12.50
N SER A 437 14.97 13.01 13.80
CA SER A 437 16.05 12.38 14.56
C SER A 437 15.46 11.27 15.41
N LEU A 438 15.60 10.03 14.96
CA LEU A 438 14.97 8.84 15.53
C LEU A 438 15.95 7.66 15.45
N ASP A 439 15.90 6.75 16.41
CA ASP A 439 16.61 5.48 16.37
C ASP A 439 15.87 4.49 15.47
N TRP A 440 16.06 4.64 14.16
CA TRP A 440 15.37 3.81 13.18
C TRP A 440 15.75 2.32 13.26
N SER A 441 17.01 2.05 13.62
CA SER A 441 17.50 0.70 13.88
C SER A 441 16.81 0.06 15.08
N GLY A 442 16.64 0.79 16.19
CA GLY A 442 15.90 0.31 17.36
C GLY A 442 14.41 0.08 17.08
N MET A 443 13.81 0.84 16.16
CA MET A 443 12.43 0.61 15.73
C MET A 443 12.25 -0.71 14.97
N LEU A 444 13.25 -1.15 14.21
CA LEU A 444 13.25 -2.48 13.60
C LEU A 444 13.17 -3.57 14.67
N ASP A 445 14.02 -3.50 15.70
CA ASP A 445 14.07 -4.51 16.76
C ASP A 445 12.73 -4.61 17.50
N ALA A 446 12.13 -3.46 17.81
CA ALA A 446 10.82 -3.40 18.45
C ALA A 446 9.71 -4.00 17.55
N ALA A 447 9.71 -3.69 16.25
CA ALA A 447 8.74 -4.20 15.30
C ALA A 447 8.90 -5.71 15.06
N LEU A 448 10.14 -6.22 14.97
CA LEU A 448 10.42 -7.65 14.83
C LEU A 448 9.95 -8.43 16.07
N ALA A 449 10.20 -7.90 17.27
CA ALA A 449 9.71 -8.49 18.50
C ALA A 449 8.17 -8.57 18.53
N GLN A 450 7.49 -7.49 18.13
CA GLN A 450 6.03 -7.45 18.04
C GLN A 450 5.50 -8.43 16.98
N ALA A 451 6.11 -8.48 15.79
CA ALA A 451 5.71 -9.38 14.73
C ALA A 451 5.80 -10.86 15.13
N LEU A 452 6.80 -11.23 15.93
CA LEU A 452 6.92 -12.59 16.48
C LEU A 452 5.81 -12.93 17.50
N ASP A 453 5.17 -11.92 18.09
CA ASP A 453 4.06 -12.04 19.04
C ASP A 453 2.67 -11.88 18.41
N ASP A 454 2.61 -11.47 17.14
CA ASP A 454 1.35 -11.37 16.39
C ASP A 454 0.69 -12.75 16.23
N ARG A 455 -0.64 -12.78 16.30
CA ARG A 455 -1.45 -14.02 16.22
C ARG A 455 -2.61 -13.90 15.24
N ASP A 456 -2.87 -12.70 14.75
CA ASP A 456 -3.97 -12.33 13.88
C ASP A 456 -3.56 -11.08 13.07
N ILE A 457 -4.32 -10.79 12.02
CA ILE A 457 -4.01 -9.69 11.10
C ILE A 457 -4.18 -8.33 11.76
N GLU A 458 -5.12 -8.17 12.69
CA GLU A 458 -5.35 -6.91 13.39
C GLU A 458 -4.16 -6.48 14.26
N ARG A 459 -3.54 -7.42 14.99
CA ARG A 459 -2.30 -7.16 15.73
C ARG A 459 -1.16 -6.81 14.79
N HIS A 460 -1.08 -7.51 13.66
CA HIS A 460 -0.05 -7.27 12.67
C HIS A 460 -0.15 -5.90 12.02
N VAL A 461 -1.34 -5.46 11.63
CA VAL A 461 -1.60 -4.09 11.16
C VAL A 461 -1.14 -3.08 12.21
N ALA A 462 -1.44 -3.30 13.50
CA ALA A 462 -0.99 -2.40 14.56
C ALA A 462 0.54 -2.37 14.72
N THR A 463 1.24 -3.49 14.49
CA THR A 463 2.70 -3.58 14.46
C THR A 463 3.28 -2.76 13.29
N LEU A 464 2.72 -2.89 12.09
CA LEU A 464 3.13 -2.12 10.92
C LEU A 464 2.80 -0.62 11.03
N ASP A 465 1.63 -0.26 11.56
CA ASP A 465 1.24 1.12 11.84
C ASP A 465 2.21 1.77 12.85
N ARG A 466 2.61 1.04 13.90
CA ARG A 466 3.63 1.52 14.88
C ARG A 466 4.99 1.73 14.24
N LEU A 467 5.48 0.76 13.46
CA LEU A 467 6.75 0.88 12.75
C LEU A 467 6.75 2.12 11.84
N SER A 468 5.65 2.33 11.12
CA SER A 468 5.46 3.43 10.18
C SER A 468 5.53 4.82 10.84
N THR A 469 5.30 4.93 12.16
CA THR A 469 5.45 6.21 12.87
C THR A 469 6.89 6.72 12.93
N GLY A 470 7.88 5.83 12.67
CA GLY A 470 9.29 6.18 12.59
C GLY A 470 9.64 7.03 11.35
N ALA A 471 8.83 6.93 10.31
CA ALA A 471 8.86 7.80 9.14
C ALA A 471 7.60 8.68 9.15
N PRO A 472 7.53 9.73 10.00
CA PRO A 472 6.31 10.51 10.19
C PRO A 472 5.86 11.17 8.88
N ASP A 473 4.79 10.64 8.30
CA ASP A 473 4.27 10.96 6.98
C ASP A 473 2.76 10.64 6.94
N GLY A 474 1.94 11.67 6.67
CA GLY A 474 0.50 11.55 6.69
C GLY A 474 -0.11 10.69 5.57
N HIS A 475 0.67 10.32 4.55
CA HIS A 475 0.24 9.39 3.50
C HIS A 475 0.39 7.93 3.91
N ILE A 476 1.15 7.63 4.97
CA ILE A 476 1.30 6.26 5.42
C ILE A 476 0.02 5.77 6.10
N GLY A 477 -0.51 4.68 5.57
CA GLY A 477 -1.58 3.90 6.16
C GLY A 477 -1.50 2.48 5.66
N VAL A 478 -1.49 1.54 6.59
CA VAL A 478 -1.44 0.10 6.30
C VAL A 478 -2.86 -0.40 6.01
N SER A 479 -2.98 -1.27 5.03
CA SER A 479 -4.19 -2.05 4.77
C SER A 479 -3.84 -3.46 4.36
N CYS A 480 -4.52 -4.44 4.94
CA CYS A 480 -4.22 -5.84 4.83
C CYS A 480 -5.45 -6.66 4.41
N PRO A 481 -5.28 -7.68 3.56
CA PRO A 481 -6.34 -8.65 3.30
C PRO A 481 -6.78 -9.35 4.59
N GLY A 482 -8.10 -9.44 4.79
CA GLY A 482 -8.67 -10.16 5.92
C GLY A 482 -8.86 -9.32 7.18
N GLU A 483 -8.58 -8.02 7.14
CA GLU A 483 -8.98 -7.09 8.21
C GLU A 483 -10.49 -7.10 8.42
N SER A 484 -10.92 -7.14 9.69
CA SER A 484 -12.31 -6.99 10.05
C SER A 484 -12.87 -5.61 9.66
N ASP A 485 -14.12 -5.56 9.21
CA ASP A 485 -14.84 -4.30 9.05
C ASP A 485 -14.98 -3.54 10.37
N TYR A 486 -14.99 -2.21 10.27
CA TYR A 486 -15.20 -1.33 11.41
C TYR A 486 -16.63 -0.82 11.46
N GLY A 487 -17.24 -0.93 12.63
CA GLY A 487 -18.35 -0.08 13.03
C GLY A 487 -17.84 1.26 13.54
N TYR A 488 -18.53 2.33 13.19
CA TYR A 488 -18.22 3.72 13.54
C TYR A 488 -19.19 4.25 14.60
N PRO A 489 -18.76 5.16 15.48
CA PRO A 489 -19.69 5.91 16.32
C PRO A 489 -20.74 6.64 15.48
N PRO A 490 -22.01 6.71 15.91
CA PRO A 490 -23.08 7.39 15.16
C PRO A 490 -23.04 8.92 15.38
N PHE A 491 -21.84 9.49 15.50
CA PHE A 491 -21.62 10.92 15.71
C PHE A 491 -20.22 11.34 15.24
N ALA A 492 -20.09 12.62 14.89
CA ALA A 492 -18.84 13.25 14.53
C ALA A 492 -18.19 13.92 15.75
N LEU A 493 -16.85 13.95 15.77
CA LEU A 493 -16.06 14.50 16.87
C LEU A 493 -15.08 15.55 16.36
N ASP A 494 -14.80 16.53 17.21
CA ASP A 494 -13.75 17.53 17.01
C ASP A 494 -12.99 17.79 18.33
N LEU A 495 -11.88 18.51 18.26
CA LEU A 495 -11.16 19.04 19.42
C LEU A 495 -11.38 20.54 19.53
N ALA A 496 -12.08 20.96 20.59
CA ALA A 496 -12.25 22.38 20.93
C ALA A 496 -11.84 22.58 22.39
N GLU A 497 -11.02 23.62 22.66
CA GLU A 497 -10.59 23.95 24.02
C GLU A 497 -9.96 22.78 24.79
N SER A 498 -9.20 21.93 24.09
CA SER A 498 -8.60 20.68 24.61
C SER A 498 -9.59 19.60 25.06
N GLN A 499 -10.86 19.73 24.69
CA GLN A 499 -11.90 18.74 24.95
C GLN A 499 -12.33 18.04 23.66
N ILE A 500 -12.67 16.74 23.75
CA ILE A 500 -13.23 15.98 22.64
C ILE A 500 -14.73 16.23 22.64
N ILE A 501 -15.26 16.89 21.62
CA ILE A 501 -16.63 17.37 21.58
C ILE A 501 -17.39 16.81 20.38
N VAL A 502 -18.67 16.51 20.58
CA VAL A 502 -19.58 16.06 19.51
C VAL A 502 -20.00 17.24 18.65
N THR A 503 -19.80 17.14 17.33
CA THR A 503 -20.20 18.18 16.37
C THR A 503 -21.45 17.83 15.58
N ALA A 504 -21.73 16.55 15.36
CA ALA A 504 -22.95 16.07 14.72
C ALA A 504 -23.32 14.69 15.28
N SER A 505 -24.60 14.31 15.27
CA SER A 505 -25.06 13.00 15.77
C SER A 505 -26.25 12.49 14.96
N ALA A 506 -26.21 11.19 14.66
CA ALA A 506 -27.33 10.42 14.12
C ALA A 506 -28.08 9.62 15.22
N ASP A 507 -27.56 9.62 16.45
CA ASP A 507 -28.18 8.95 17.60
C ASP A 507 -28.78 10.00 18.56
N PRO A 508 -30.07 9.91 18.92
CA PRO A 508 -30.73 10.90 19.78
C PRO A 508 -30.19 10.95 21.22
N ALA A 509 -29.49 9.91 21.68
CA ALA A 509 -28.88 9.88 23.01
C ALA A 509 -27.64 10.79 23.11
N VAL A 510 -26.96 11.02 21.98
CA VAL A 510 -25.75 11.84 21.86
C VAL A 510 -26.08 13.13 21.13
N LYS A 511 -25.68 14.28 21.68
CA LYS A 511 -26.03 15.60 21.16
C LYS A 511 -24.78 16.40 20.79
N ARG A 512 -24.92 17.24 19.77
CA ARG A 512 -23.96 18.31 19.47
C ARG A 512 -23.67 19.09 20.76
N GLY A 513 -22.39 19.31 21.03
CA GLY A 513 -21.93 19.99 22.24
C GLY A 513 -21.58 19.09 23.42
N ASP A 514 -21.93 17.79 23.37
CA ASP A 514 -21.52 16.85 24.40
C ASP A 514 -20.00 16.69 24.40
N VAL A 515 -19.39 16.79 25.58
CA VAL A 515 -17.96 16.51 25.74
C VAL A 515 -17.77 15.05 26.12
N LEU A 516 -16.97 14.34 25.34
CA LEU A 516 -16.72 12.91 25.52
C LEU A 516 -15.66 12.66 26.60
N LEU A 517 -16.06 12.04 27.70
CA LEU A 517 -15.19 11.73 28.85
C LEU A 517 -14.64 10.31 28.78
N SER A 518 -15.44 9.32 28.39
CA SER A 518 -15.01 7.92 28.24
C SER A 518 -15.75 7.19 27.12
N ILE A 519 -15.08 6.16 26.57
CA ILE A 519 -15.62 5.24 25.56
C ILE A 519 -15.29 3.81 25.99
N ASP A 520 -16.29 2.94 26.06
CA ASP A 520 -16.19 1.53 26.45
C ASP A 520 -15.41 1.37 27.77
N GLY A 521 -15.74 2.19 28.77
CA GLY A 521 -15.10 2.19 30.09
C GLY A 521 -13.68 2.75 30.15
N ARG A 522 -13.10 3.22 29.03
CA ARG A 522 -11.75 3.83 29.00
C ARG A 522 -11.82 5.35 28.82
N PRO A 523 -10.98 6.15 29.51
CA PRO A 523 -10.94 7.60 29.31
C PRO A 523 -10.70 7.98 27.85
N ALA A 524 -11.54 8.88 27.31
CA ALA A 524 -11.51 9.25 25.90
C ALA A 524 -10.18 9.91 25.51
N ALA A 525 -9.60 10.72 26.40
CA ALA A 525 -8.28 11.32 26.19
C ALA A 525 -7.16 10.26 26.05
N GLN A 526 -7.20 9.20 26.86
CA GLN A 526 -6.23 8.10 26.75
C GLN A 526 -6.44 7.32 25.45
N ARG A 527 -7.69 7.00 25.10
CA ARG A 527 -8.00 6.35 23.82
C ARG A 527 -7.50 7.17 22.63
N LEU A 528 -7.71 8.49 22.65
CA LEU A 528 -7.20 9.38 21.61
C LEU A 528 -5.66 9.37 21.55
N ALA A 529 -4.98 9.33 22.69
CA ALA A 529 -3.52 9.23 22.73
C ALA A 529 -3.02 7.89 22.17
N ASP A 530 -3.69 6.78 22.49
CA ASP A 530 -3.37 5.46 21.94
C ASP A 530 -3.55 5.44 20.41
N GLU A 531 -4.65 5.97 19.89
CA GLU A 531 -4.89 6.09 18.44
C GLU A 531 -3.81 6.96 17.76
N ARG A 532 -3.45 8.10 18.37
CA ARG A 532 -2.38 8.96 17.85
C ARG A 532 -1.03 8.24 17.77
N ALA A 533 -0.76 7.28 18.67
CA ALA A 533 0.48 6.51 18.68
C ALA A 533 0.58 5.50 17.52
N LEU A 534 -0.53 5.20 16.83
CA LEU A 534 -0.59 4.31 15.67
C LEU A 534 -0.64 5.05 14.33
N ILE A 535 -0.64 6.39 14.34
CA ILE A 535 -0.83 7.19 13.13
C ILE A 535 0.46 7.92 12.81
N SER A 536 0.94 7.76 11.59
CA SER A 536 2.08 8.49 11.04
C SER A 536 1.68 9.89 10.56
N GLY A 537 2.60 10.85 10.65
CA GLY A 537 2.41 12.23 10.17
C GLY A 537 2.64 13.32 11.23
N SER A 538 2.24 14.55 10.89
CA SER A 538 2.37 15.71 11.78
C SER A 538 1.44 15.61 13.00
N PRO A 539 1.72 16.36 14.09
CA PRO A 539 0.84 16.37 15.27
C PRO A 539 -0.63 16.71 14.94
N GLN A 540 -0.86 17.68 14.05
CA GLN A 540 -2.20 18.10 13.65
C GLN A 540 -2.92 17.07 12.78
N TRP A 541 -2.21 16.39 11.86
CA TRP A 541 -2.77 15.29 11.07
C TRP A 541 -3.14 14.10 11.96
N ARG A 542 -2.21 13.71 12.85
CA ARG A 542 -2.43 12.62 13.81
C ARG A 542 -3.62 12.90 14.72
N ALA A 543 -3.79 14.14 15.17
CA ALA A 543 -4.95 14.53 15.97
C ALA A 543 -6.27 14.33 15.21
N LEU A 544 -6.37 14.83 13.98
CA LEU A 544 -7.55 14.67 13.14
C LEU A 544 -7.87 13.19 12.87
N ARG A 545 -6.87 12.42 12.42
CA ARG A 545 -7.07 11.01 12.06
C ARG A 545 -7.39 10.14 13.29
N ALA A 546 -6.81 10.46 14.45
CA ALA A 546 -7.13 9.77 15.69
C ALA A 546 -8.58 10.02 16.12
N LEU A 547 -9.11 11.24 15.96
CA LEU A 547 -10.53 11.52 16.20
C LEU A 547 -11.44 10.71 15.28
N GLN A 548 -11.09 10.60 13.99
CA GLN A 548 -11.84 9.81 13.01
C GLN A 548 -11.77 8.29 13.27
N ARG A 549 -10.76 7.82 14.00
CA ARG A 549 -10.62 6.43 14.46
C ARG A 549 -11.24 6.19 15.84
N LEU A 550 -11.41 7.25 16.63
CA LEU A 550 -11.84 7.17 18.01
C LEU A 550 -13.22 6.51 18.13
N GLY A 551 -13.30 5.47 18.95
CA GLY A 551 -14.55 4.75 19.21
C GLY A 551 -14.95 3.73 18.14
N ARG A 552 -14.13 3.49 17.10
CA ARG A 552 -14.34 2.34 16.19
C ARG A 552 -14.33 1.01 16.95
N GLY A 553 -15.02 0.02 16.39
CA GLY A 553 -15.13 -1.32 16.97
C GLY A 553 -15.88 -2.25 16.02
N ARG A 554 -16.48 -3.32 16.55
CA ARG A 554 -17.24 -4.26 15.71
C ARG A 554 -18.55 -3.60 15.19
N PRO A 555 -18.92 -3.76 13.91
CA PRO A 555 -20.20 -3.29 13.38
C PRO A 555 -21.39 -3.73 14.25
N GLY A 556 -22.35 -2.84 14.51
CA GLY A 556 -23.55 -3.11 15.30
C GLY A 556 -23.36 -3.28 16.81
N SER A 557 -22.10 -3.30 17.30
CA SER A 557 -21.81 -3.44 18.73
C SER A 557 -22.29 -2.23 19.54
N VAL A 558 -22.58 -2.47 20.83
CA VAL A 558 -22.92 -1.41 21.78
C VAL A 558 -21.68 -0.54 22.00
N LEU A 559 -21.91 0.77 22.01
CA LEU A 559 -20.93 1.79 22.30
C LEU A 559 -21.33 2.45 23.63
N GLU A 560 -20.55 2.21 24.68
CA GLU A 560 -20.80 2.79 26.01
C GLU A 560 -20.04 4.11 26.14
N LEU A 561 -20.73 5.16 26.56
CA LEU A 561 -20.18 6.52 26.57
C LEU A 561 -20.46 7.17 27.92
N ARG A 562 -19.46 7.87 28.44
CA ARG A 562 -19.66 8.91 29.45
C ARG A 562 -19.46 10.27 28.82
N LEU A 563 -20.46 11.11 28.94
CA LEU A 563 -20.50 12.45 28.35
C LEU A 563 -20.64 13.50 29.44
N LEU A 564 -20.18 14.71 29.17
CA LEU A 564 -20.48 15.91 29.94
C LEU A 564 -21.42 16.79 29.11
N ARG A 565 -22.63 17.00 29.59
CA ARG A 565 -23.67 17.86 28.99
C ARG A 565 -24.19 18.82 30.04
N ASP A 566 -24.22 20.11 29.74
CA ASP A 566 -24.70 21.15 30.67
C ASP A 566 -24.04 21.05 32.07
N LYS A 567 -22.73 20.73 32.12
CA LYS A 567 -21.94 20.49 33.34
C LYS A 567 -22.32 19.25 34.18
N HIS A 568 -23.18 18.38 33.65
CA HIS A 568 -23.55 17.12 34.28
C HIS A 568 -22.96 15.94 33.51
N GLU A 569 -22.39 14.97 34.25
CA GLU A 569 -21.97 13.71 33.65
C GLU A 569 -23.19 12.81 33.41
N LEU A 570 -23.24 12.19 32.24
CA LEU A 570 -24.25 11.21 31.88
C LEU A 570 -23.62 9.98 31.24
N ASP A 571 -24.11 8.82 31.62
CA ASP A 571 -23.79 7.56 30.96
C ASP A 571 -24.87 7.27 29.91
N VAL A 572 -24.47 7.07 28.66
CA VAL A 572 -25.36 6.74 27.55
C VAL A 572 -24.83 5.54 26.77
N THR A 573 -25.73 4.90 26.04
CA THR A 573 -25.36 3.85 25.09
C THR A 573 -25.84 4.23 23.70
N ALA A 574 -25.03 3.93 22.71
CA ALA A 574 -25.33 4.04 21.30
C ALA A 574 -24.96 2.73 20.60
N ARG A 575 -25.21 2.63 19.29
CA ARG A 575 -24.74 1.51 18.48
C ARG A 575 -23.79 1.96 17.40
N ARG A 576 -22.73 1.18 17.17
CA ARG A 576 -21.82 1.43 16.05
C ARG A 576 -22.53 1.12 14.73
N ILE A 577 -22.44 2.06 13.80
CA ILE A 577 -23.02 2.00 12.46
C ILE A 577 -21.95 1.67 11.41
N ASP A 578 -22.35 1.38 10.18
CA ASP A 578 -21.46 0.95 9.09
C ASP A 578 -20.78 2.11 8.33
N HIS A 579 -21.10 3.36 8.66
CA HIS A 579 -20.54 4.56 8.04
C HIS A 579 -20.17 5.63 9.07
N SER A 580 -19.23 6.50 8.74
CA SER A 580 -18.90 7.66 9.58
C SER A 580 -19.96 8.76 9.44
N VAL A 581 -20.39 9.34 10.55
CA VAL A 581 -21.19 10.57 10.53
C VAL A 581 -20.31 11.77 10.19
N LEU A 582 -20.80 12.62 9.29
CA LEU A 582 -20.17 13.89 8.91
C LEU A 582 -21.05 15.04 9.37
N GLU A 583 -20.44 16.21 9.62
CA GLU A 583 -21.19 17.43 9.86
C GLU A 583 -21.71 17.99 8.53
N ASP A 584 -22.97 18.42 8.50
CA ASP A 584 -23.55 19.03 7.30
C ASP A 584 -22.81 20.33 6.97
N PRO A 585 -22.54 20.60 5.67
CA PRO A 585 -21.95 21.86 5.27
C PRO A 585 -22.84 23.05 5.66
N SER A 586 -22.23 24.09 6.24
CA SER A 586 -22.95 25.30 6.66
C SER A 586 -23.51 26.13 5.49
N HIS A 587 -22.97 25.92 4.28
CA HIS A 587 -23.31 26.68 3.07
C HIS A 587 -23.39 25.76 1.84
N ALA A 588 -24.03 26.25 0.77
CA ALA A 588 -23.92 25.64 -0.56
C ALA A 588 -22.46 25.60 -1.05
N ALA A 589 -22.17 24.76 -2.04
CA ALA A 589 -20.81 24.61 -2.59
C ALA A 589 -20.27 25.94 -3.16
N ILE A 590 -21.16 26.74 -3.74
CA ILE A 590 -20.92 28.15 -4.10
C ILE A 590 -22.07 28.93 -3.47
N ALA A 591 -21.75 29.93 -2.66
CA ALA A 591 -22.74 30.76 -1.98
C ALA A 591 -22.44 32.24 -2.15
N HIS A 592 -23.46 33.03 -2.43
CA HIS A 592 -23.39 34.49 -2.34
C HIS A 592 -23.74 34.89 -0.91
N LEU A 593 -22.78 35.52 -0.24
CA LEU A 593 -22.92 36.08 1.09
C LEU A 593 -23.22 37.58 1.00
N ASP A 594 -23.59 38.18 2.13
CA ASP A 594 -23.85 39.62 2.20
C ASP A 594 -22.64 40.46 1.74
N ASP A 595 -22.89 41.73 1.40
CA ASP A 595 -21.88 42.71 0.97
C ASP A 595 -21.15 42.40 -0.37
N GLY A 596 -21.71 41.50 -1.18
CA GLY A 596 -21.12 41.10 -2.46
C GLY A 596 -19.91 40.18 -2.30
N ILE A 597 -19.89 39.38 -1.24
CA ILE A 597 -18.83 38.40 -0.96
C ILE A 597 -19.31 37.02 -1.45
N TYR A 598 -18.42 36.25 -2.08
CA TYR A 598 -18.69 34.87 -2.47
C TYR A 598 -17.95 33.89 -1.57
N TYR A 599 -18.57 32.76 -1.28
CA TYR A 599 -17.95 31.61 -0.63
C TYR A 599 -17.92 30.43 -1.61
N ILE A 600 -16.76 29.79 -1.73
CA ILE A 600 -16.52 28.66 -2.62
C ILE A 600 -15.89 27.53 -1.82
N ASP A 601 -16.63 26.44 -1.66
CA ASP A 601 -16.10 25.20 -1.10
C ASP A 601 -15.39 24.41 -2.19
N THR A 602 -14.05 24.40 -2.12
CA THR A 602 -13.23 23.79 -3.17
C THR A 602 -13.33 22.26 -3.21
N SER A 603 -13.80 21.63 -2.12
CA SER A 603 -14.02 20.18 -2.05
C SER A 603 -15.36 19.75 -2.64
N ARG A 604 -16.32 20.66 -2.78
CA ARG A 604 -17.67 20.38 -3.32
C ARG A 604 -17.91 21.00 -4.69
N ALA A 605 -17.47 22.23 -4.93
CA ALA A 605 -17.72 22.95 -6.18
C ALA A 605 -16.93 22.36 -7.35
N ALA A 606 -17.59 22.04 -8.47
CA ALA A 606 -16.90 21.67 -9.69
C ALA A 606 -16.34 22.92 -10.39
N LEU A 607 -15.23 22.77 -11.11
CA LEU A 607 -14.63 23.89 -11.86
C LEU A 607 -15.61 24.49 -12.87
N MET A 608 -16.46 23.67 -13.50
CA MET A 608 -17.48 24.14 -14.43
C MET A 608 -18.50 25.08 -13.77
N ASP A 609 -18.94 24.77 -12.55
CA ASP A 609 -19.88 25.61 -11.80
C ASP A 609 -19.22 26.94 -11.38
N ILE A 610 -17.95 26.88 -10.96
CA ILE A 610 -17.16 28.09 -10.63
C ILE A 610 -17.00 28.97 -11.87
N ASN A 611 -16.71 28.37 -13.03
CA ASN A 611 -16.55 29.10 -14.29
C ASN A 611 -17.87 29.75 -14.75
N ALA A 612 -19.02 29.13 -14.48
CA ALA A 612 -20.32 29.72 -14.76
C ALA A 612 -20.56 31.02 -13.97
N GLU A 613 -20.02 31.11 -12.76
CA GLU A 613 -20.11 32.29 -11.89
C GLU A 613 -19.00 33.33 -12.14
N MET A 614 -18.08 33.10 -13.08
CA MET A 614 -16.86 33.89 -13.23
C MET A 614 -17.10 35.40 -13.42
N SER A 615 -18.17 35.78 -14.14
CA SER A 615 -18.52 37.21 -14.31
C SER A 615 -18.92 37.87 -12.99
N HIS A 616 -19.61 37.13 -12.11
CA HIS A 616 -19.96 37.60 -10.78
C HIS A 616 -18.76 37.62 -9.84
N LEU A 617 -17.90 36.59 -9.89
CA LEU A 617 -16.67 36.52 -9.10
C LEU A 617 -15.70 37.67 -9.44
N ALA A 618 -15.59 38.02 -10.72
CA ALA A 618 -14.77 39.16 -11.15
C ALA A 618 -15.31 40.51 -10.63
N ALA A 619 -16.62 40.63 -10.42
CA ALA A 619 -17.28 41.82 -9.89
C ALA A 619 -17.41 41.82 -8.35
N ALA A 620 -17.04 40.72 -7.69
CA ALA A 620 -17.24 40.55 -6.25
C ALA A 620 -16.36 41.49 -5.42
N SER A 621 -16.90 41.96 -4.28
CA SER A 621 -16.13 42.72 -3.29
C SER A 621 -15.06 41.84 -2.62
N GLY A 622 -15.35 40.54 -2.49
CA GLY A 622 -14.39 39.56 -2.01
C GLY A 622 -14.85 38.11 -2.21
N ILE A 623 -13.91 37.18 -2.05
CA ILE A 623 -14.13 35.75 -2.23
C ILE A 623 -13.43 34.99 -1.10
N ILE A 624 -14.13 34.01 -0.54
CA ILE A 624 -13.61 33.07 0.45
C ILE A 624 -13.52 31.69 -0.21
N PHE A 625 -12.31 31.15 -0.32
CA PHE A 625 -12.09 29.78 -0.77
C PHE A 625 -11.91 28.85 0.43
N ASP A 626 -12.75 27.84 0.56
CA ASP A 626 -12.62 26.83 1.61
C ASP A 626 -11.74 25.67 1.14
N PHE A 627 -10.53 25.61 1.66
CA PHE A 627 -9.54 24.55 1.47
C PHE A 627 -9.39 23.69 2.74
N ARG A 628 -10.32 23.76 3.70
CA ARG A 628 -10.27 22.89 4.89
C ARG A 628 -10.27 21.40 4.52
N ASN A 629 -10.87 21.04 3.38
CA ASN A 629 -10.86 19.71 2.78
C ASN A 629 -10.14 19.70 1.41
N PRO A 630 -9.64 18.54 0.94
CA PRO A 630 -8.99 18.45 -0.37
C PRO A 630 -9.88 18.92 -1.54
N PRO A 631 -9.34 19.74 -2.48
CA PRO A 631 -10.12 20.32 -3.57
C PRO A 631 -10.38 19.35 -4.74
N LYS A 632 -11.45 19.57 -5.52
CA LYS A 632 -11.79 18.82 -6.76
C LYS A 632 -10.96 19.21 -8.00
N HIS A 633 -9.67 19.52 -7.83
CA HIS A 633 -8.80 20.03 -8.91
C HIS A 633 -9.24 21.37 -9.56
N ASN A 634 -10.06 22.15 -8.87
CA ASN A 634 -10.60 23.44 -9.34
C ASN A 634 -9.70 24.66 -9.07
N HIS A 635 -8.44 24.44 -8.68
CA HIS A 635 -7.45 25.47 -8.35
C HIS A 635 -7.19 26.49 -9.48
N GLU A 636 -7.50 26.16 -10.74
CA GLU A 636 -7.31 27.05 -11.88
C GLU A 636 -8.03 28.40 -11.70
N VAL A 637 -9.11 28.44 -10.92
CA VAL A 637 -9.79 29.70 -10.55
C VAL A 637 -8.83 30.73 -9.94
N LEU A 638 -7.79 30.28 -9.22
CA LEU A 638 -6.80 31.17 -8.60
C LEU A 638 -5.95 31.93 -9.64
N SER A 639 -5.87 31.42 -10.87
CA SER A 639 -5.23 32.09 -12.01
C SER A 639 -5.85 33.45 -12.35
N HIS A 640 -7.13 33.64 -12.01
CA HIS A 640 -7.84 34.90 -12.21
C HIS A 640 -7.49 35.96 -11.16
N ILE A 641 -6.90 35.57 -10.03
CA ILE A 641 -6.43 36.48 -8.96
C ILE A 641 -4.97 36.89 -9.21
N LEU A 642 -4.23 36.06 -9.94
CA LEU A 642 -2.80 36.19 -10.13
C LEU A 642 -2.42 37.49 -10.87
N ALA A 643 -1.44 38.21 -10.35
CA ALA A 643 -0.92 39.44 -10.96
C ALA A 643 0.25 39.21 -11.93
N ARG A 644 0.98 38.11 -11.78
CA ARG A 644 2.16 37.78 -12.60
C ARG A 644 2.33 36.26 -12.75
N SER A 645 2.93 35.83 -13.85
CA SER A 645 3.27 34.43 -14.10
C SER A 645 4.78 34.21 -14.03
N ASP A 646 5.28 33.90 -12.84
CA ASP A 646 6.61 33.34 -12.61
C ASP A 646 6.44 31.91 -12.10
N ALA A 647 6.83 30.91 -12.89
CA ALA A 647 6.74 29.49 -12.51
C ALA A 647 7.87 29.16 -11.51
N PRO A 648 7.60 28.96 -10.19
CA PRO A 648 8.63 28.62 -9.23
C PRO A 648 9.23 27.25 -9.54
N LYS A 649 10.56 27.12 -9.37
CA LYS A 649 11.34 25.91 -9.68
C LYS A 649 12.04 25.35 -8.45
N GLY A 650 12.42 24.07 -8.49
CA GLY A 650 13.25 23.43 -7.48
C GLY A 650 12.57 23.17 -6.14
N TRP A 651 11.25 23.37 -6.05
CA TRP A 651 10.47 23.10 -4.84
C TRP A 651 9.92 21.67 -4.80
N GLU A 652 10.08 20.92 -5.89
CA GLU A 652 9.70 19.52 -6.01
C GLU A 652 10.85 18.70 -6.58
N ALA A 653 11.22 17.63 -5.89
CA ALA A 653 12.27 16.76 -6.39
C ALA A 653 12.11 15.29 -6.04
N ILE A 654 12.47 14.44 -7.01
CA ILE A 654 12.58 13.00 -6.81
C ILE A 654 14.05 12.69 -6.43
N PRO A 655 14.31 11.90 -5.36
CA PRO A 655 15.67 11.53 -5.00
C PRO A 655 16.26 10.55 -6.03
N LEU A 656 17.51 10.80 -6.45
CA LEU A 656 18.29 9.92 -7.31
C LEU A 656 19.31 9.14 -6.45
N ILE A 657 19.07 7.85 -6.28
CA ILE A 657 19.72 6.99 -5.29
C ILE A 657 20.55 5.92 -6.00
N ILE A 658 21.81 5.76 -5.57
CA ILE A 658 22.76 4.76 -6.10
C ILE A 658 23.53 4.01 -5.01
N ARG A 659 23.30 4.33 -3.73
CA ARG A 659 23.97 3.73 -2.57
C ARG A 659 22.97 3.55 -1.43
N PRO A 660 23.11 2.50 -0.59
CA PRO A 660 22.32 2.39 0.62
C PRO A 660 22.62 3.56 1.58
N ASP A 661 21.72 3.78 2.55
CA ASP A 661 21.84 4.75 3.65
C ASP A 661 21.94 6.23 3.20
N THR A 662 21.64 6.52 1.92
CA THR A 662 21.63 7.87 1.34
C THR A 662 20.23 8.51 1.31
N ALA A 663 19.22 7.91 1.92
CA ALA A 663 17.87 8.51 1.91
C ALA A 663 17.81 9.90 2.59
N SER A 664 18.79 10.23 3.42
CA SER A 664 19.03 11.58 3.95
C SER A 664 19.89 12.49 3.05
N ALA A 665 20.63 11.92 2.09
CA ALA A 665 21.54 12.60 1.18
C ALA A 665 21.73 11.80 -0.14
N PRO A 666 20.70 11.77 -1.04
CA PRO A 666 20.79 11.02 -2.30
C PRO A 666 21.92 11.59 -3.17
N ALA A 667 22.34 10.84 -4.18
CA ALA A 667 23.42 11.28 -5.06
C ALA A 667 23.10 12.59 -5.79
N SER A 668 21.83 12.78 -6.13
CA SER A 668 21.30 14.03 -6.67
C SER A 668 19.78 14.07 -6.51
N TRP A 669 19.19 15.19 -6.93
CA TRP A 669 17.74 15.42 -6.92
C TRP A 669 17.32 15.80 -8.34
N GLU A 670 16.28 15.17 -8.86
CA GLU A 670 15.67 15.59 -10.13
C GLU A 670 14.56 16.61 -9.85
N ASP A 671 14.76 17.85 -10.31
CA ASP A 671 13.73 18.89 -10.24
C ASP A 671 12.55 18.51 -11.15
N THR A 672 11.37 18.39 -10.54
CA THR A 672 10.13 18.00 -11.22
C THR A 672 9.06 19.10 -11.16
N SER A 673 9.42 20.32 -10.74
CA SER A 673 8.50 21.46 -10.62
C SER A 673 7.88 21.91 -11.95
N ASN A 674 8.43 21.47 -13.11
CA ASN A 674 7.84 21.77 -14.43
C ASN A 674 6.81 20.70 -14.88
N GLY A 675 6.46 19.71 -14.03
CA GLY A 675 5.64 18.55 -14.37
C GLY A 675 4.13 18.68 -14.03
N ASN A 676 3.51 17.56 -13.63
CA ASN A 676 2.06 17.34 -13.46
C ASN A 676 1.37 18.06 -12.27
N MET A 677 2.02 19.03 -11.65
CA MET A 677 1.53 19.71 -10.44
C MET A 677 0.88 21.06 -10.78
N PRO A 678 0.04 21.63 -9.87
CA PRO A 678 -0.75 22.81 -10.20
C PRO A 678 0.18 23.96 -10.60
N GLN A 679 -0.07 24.54 -11.77
CA GLN A 679 0.60 25.75 -12.23
C GLN A 679 -0.44 26.85 -12.36
N LEU A 680 -0.07 28.06 -11.95
CA LEU A 680 -0.93 29.23 -12.10
C LEU A 680 -0.34 30.13 -13.18
N SER A 681 -1.18 30.52 -14.13
CA SER A 681 -0.88 31.47 -15.18
C SER A 681 -1.92 32.56 -15.17
N VAL A 682 -1.58 33.83 -15.39
CA VAL A 682 -2.56 34.92 -15.33
C VAL A 682 -3.69 34.65 -16.33
N GLN A 683 -4.94 34.68 -15.86
CA GLN A 683 -6.13 34.51 -16.68
C GLN A 683 -7.09 35.71 -16.57
N GLN A 684 -7.94 35.87 -17.59
CA GLN A 684 -9.00 36.87 -17.65
C GLN A 684 -10.38 36.18 -17.61
N PRO A 685 -11.40 36.81 -16.99
CA PRO A 685 -11.39 38.12 -16.34
C PRO A 685 -10.60 38.11 -15.02
N HIS A 686 -9.98 39.23 -14.67
CA HIS A 686 -9.28 39.37 -13.39
C HIS A 686 -10.26 39.54 -12.22
N ILE A 687 -10.01 38.83 -11.12
CA ILE A 687 -10.71 38.99 -9.84
C ILE A 687 -9.95 40.03 -9.03
N GLY A 688 -10.50 41.25 -8.96
CA GLY A 688 -9.93 42.36 -8.18
C GLY A 688 -10.43 42.44 -6.72
N GLY A 689 -11.43 41.63 -6.37
CA GLY A 689 -11.97 41.53 -5.01
C GLY A 689 -10.96 40.95 -4.02
N ARG A 690 -11.18 41.19 -2.73
CA ARG A 690 -10.30 40.63 -1.67
C ARG A 690 -10.49 39.13 -1.54
N VAL A 691 -9.43 38.42 -1.20
CA VAL A 691 -9.46 36.96 -1.11
C VAL A 691 -9.05 36.50 0.29
N ALA A 692 -9.78 35.54 0.83
CA ALA A 692 -9.39 34.78 2.01
C ALA A 692 -9.50 33.28 1.73
N LEU A 693 -8.65 32.48 2.37
CA LEU A 693 -8.62 31.04 2.23
C LEU A 693 -8.77 30.36 3.59
N LEU A 694 -9.78 29.50 3.74
CA LEU A 694 -9.95 28.72 4.96
C LEU A 694 -9.11 27.45 4.87
N ILE A 695 -8.31 27.16 5.90
CA ILE A 695 -7.45 25.97 5.93
C ILE A 695 -7.59 25.19 7.23
N GLY A 696 -7.22 23.90 7.18
CA GLY A 696 -7.21 23.03 8.36
C GLY A 696 -6.44 21.74 8.13
N PRO A 697 -6.32 20.88 9.15
CA PRO A 697 -5.45 19.71 9.13
C PRO A 697 -5.86 18.64 8.12
N ALA A 698 -7.07 18.69 7.55
CA ALA A 698 -7.49 17.76 6.49
C ALA A 698 -6.97 18.17 5.10
N ALA A 699 -6.47 19.40 4.94
CA ALA A 699 -5.76 19.82 3.74
C ALA A 699 -4.39 19.13 3.68
N ILE A 700 -4.24 18.18 2.77
CA ILE A 700 -3.04 17.35 2.59
C ILE A 700 -2.67 17.30 1.11
N SER A 701 -1.41 17.00 0.80
CA SER A 701 -0.97 16.65 -0.55
C SER A 701 -1.24 17.76 -1.56
N TYR A 702 -1.97 17.47 -2.64
CA TYR A 702 -2.39 18.42 -3.66
C TYR A 702 -2.97 19.72 -3.10
N ALA A 703 -3.76 19.67 -2.02
CA ALA A 703 -4.29 20.87 -1.36
C ALA A 703 -3.16 21.77 -0.85
N GLU A 704 -2.12 21.19 -0.25
CA GLU A 704 -0.97 21.95 0.25
C GLU A 704 -0.08 22.46 -0.90
N SER A 705 -0.05 21.80 -2.05
CA SER A 705 0.62 22.32 -3.25
C SER A 705 -0.05 23.59 -3.76
N VAL A 706 -1.38 23.59 -3.85
CA VAL A 706 -2.15 24.78 -4.22
C VAL A 706 -1.95 25.90 -3.19
N LEU A 707 -2.06 25.58 -1.90
CA LEU A 707 -1.88 26.55 -0.82
C LEU A 707 -0.43 27.07 -0.71
N SER A 708 0.57 26.30 -1.15
CA SER A 708 1.96 26.78 -1.25
C SER A 708 2.10 27.88 -2.30
N LEU A 709 1.38 27.76 -3.42
CA LEU A 709 1.33 28.82 -4.44
C LEU A 709 0.56 30.04 -3.96
N VAL A 710 -0.54 29.83 -3.20
CA VAL A 710 -1.27 30.91 -2.53
C VAL A 710 -0.34 31.70 -1.60
N GLU A 711 0.43 31.01 -0.75
CA GLU A 711 1.40 31.65 0.15
C GLU A 711 2.50 32.38 -0.65
N TYR A 712 3.04 31.75 -1.69
CA TYR A 712 4.12 32.29 -2.51
C TYR A 712 3.72 33.56 -3.28
N TYR A 713 2.55 33.56 -3.92
CA TYR A 713 2.06 34.71 -4.68
C TYR A 713 1.27 35.71 -3.83
N HIS A 714 1.10 35.45 -2.53
CA HIS A 714 0.31 36.27 -1.61
C HIS A 714 -1.12 36.51 -2.12
N LEU A 715 -1.81 35.44 -2.56
CA LEU A 715 -3.12 35.55 -3.22
C LEU A 715 -4.28 35.94 -2.27
N GLY A 716 -4.08 35.94 -0.96
CA GLY A 716 -5.09 36.30 0.01
C GLY A 716 -4.69 35.98 1.46
N GLU A 717 -5.54 36.37 2.40
CA GLU A 717 -5.36 36.01 3.82
C GLU A 717 -5.64 34.52 4.02
N ILE A 718 -4.80 33.82 4.80
CA ILE A 718 -4.95 32.40 5.09
C ILE A 718 -5.47 32.26 6.53
N VAL A 719 -6.67 31.73 6.69
CA VAL A 719 -7.42 31.74 7.95
C VAL A 719 -7.67 30.31 8.44
N GLY A 720 -7.43 30.02 9.71
CA GLY A 720 -7.74 28.72 10.31
C GLY A 720 -6.57 28.11 11.07
N SER A 721 -6.25 26.84 10.78
CA SER A 721 -5.23 26.07 11.48
C SER A 721 -4.25 25.40 10.51
N PRO A 722 -3.05 25.01 10.96
CA PRO A 722 -2.06 24.38 10.09
C PRO A 722 -2.61 23.19 9.31
N THR A 723 -2.20 23.08 8.05
CA THR A 723 -2.52 21.94 7.18
C THR A 723 -1.76 20.68 7.59
N ALA A 724 -2.01 19.55 6.92
CA ALA A 724 -1.48 18.24 7.31
C ALA A 724 0.06 18.16 7.37
N GLY A 725 0.78 18.98 6.61
CA GLY A 725 2.24 18.94 6.53
C GLY A 725 2.73 17.65 5.89
N THR A 726 2.09 17.19 4.82
CA THR A 726 2.48 16.00 4.06
C THR A 726 2.12 16.21 2.60
N ASN A 727 3.15 16.41 1.77
CA ASN A 727 3.00 16.74 0.37
C ASN A 727 4.04 16.04 -0.49
N GLY A 728 3.66 15.75 -1.74
CA GLY A 728 4.43 14.97 -2.69
C GLY A 728 3.68 13.72 -3.16
N ASP A 729 4.09 13.22 -4.31
CA ASP A 729 3.53 12.00 -4.90
C ASP A 729 3.78 10.79 -4.01
N ILE A 730 2.74 10.00 -3.81
CA ILE A 730 2.81 8.75 -3.06
C ILE A 730 3.51 7.65 -3.87
N ALA A 731 4.26 6.81 -3.19
CA ALA A 731 4.70 5.50 -3.65
C ALA A 731 3.94 4.42 -2.86
N GLU A 732 3.63 3.29 -3.50
CA GLU A 732 2.96 2.16 -2.84
C GLU A 732 3.94 1.00 -2.62
N ILE A 733 3.83 0.35 -1.47
CA ILE A 733 4.61 -0.80 -1.05
C ILE A 733 3.65 -1.99 -0.95
N GLY A 734 3.91 -3.04 -1.74
CA GLY A 734 3.34 -4.37 -1.51
C GLY A 734 4.17 -5.13 -0.47
N LEU A 735 3.50 -5.87 0.41
CA LEU A 735 4.13 -6.64 1.47
C LEU A 735 3.86 -8.15 1.30
N PRO A 736 4.76 -9.04 1.75
CA PRO A 736 4.63 -10.49 1.66
C PRO A 736 3.30 -11.11 2.10
N THR A 737 2.64 -10.59 3.14
CA THR A 737 1.30 -11.06 3.56
C THR A 737 0.17 -10.70 2.57
N GLY A 738 0.46 -9.89 1.57
CA GLY A 738 -0.51 -9.24 0.71
C GLY A 738 -0.99 -7.89 1.27
N CYS A 739 -0.51 -7.43 2.43
CA CYS A 739 -0.72 -6.07 2.89
C CYS A 739 -0.16 -5.04 1.90
N THR A 740 -0.71 -3.83 1.91
CA THR A 740 -0.21 -2.67 1.20
C THR A 740 -0.07 -1.49 2.13
N THR A 741 0.95 -0.68 1.91
CA THR A 741 1.12 0.62 2.54
C THR A 741 1.66 1.62 1.53
N ARG A 742 1.70 2.89 1.89
CA ARG A 742 2.10 3.99 1.01
C ARG A 742 2.99 4.94 1.75
N PHE A 743 3.80 5.73 1.06
CA PHE A 743 4.57 6.82 1.65
C PHE A 743 4.81 7.93 0.64
N THR A 744 5.23 9.10 1.07
CA THR A 744 5.60 10.19 0.18
C THR A 744 6.97 9.94 -0.45
N GLY A 745 7.02 9.67 -1.76
CA GLY A 745 8.28 9.37 -2.48
C GLY A 745 8.95 10.61 -3.09
N ARG A 746 8.22 11.72 -3.25
CA ARG A 746 8.72 12.99 -3.79
C ARG A 746 8.91 13.99 -2.67
N ARG A 747 10.08 14.63 -2.63
CA ARG A 747 10.33 15.72 -1.70
C ARG A 747 9.66 17.00 -2.20
N VAL A 748 8.89 17.66 -1.35
CA VAL A 748 8.29 18.97 -1.61
C VAL A 748 8.70 19.96 -0.53
N THR A 749 9.25 21.10 -0.95
CA THR A 749 9.46 22.28 -0.13
C THR A 749 8.42 23.33 -0.50
N LYS A 750 8.37 24.44 0.24
CA LYS A 750 7.69 25.62 -0.25
C LYS A 750 8.42 26.16 -1.51
N PRO A 751 7.73 26.90 -2.39
CA PRO A 751 8.35 27.56 -3.55
C PRO A 751 9.56 28.45 -3.24
N ASP A 752 9.68 28.95 -2.01
CA ASP A 752 10.82 29.73 -1.52
C ASP A 752 11.93 28.89 -0.86
N GLY A 753 11.84 27.56 -0.94
CA GLY A 753 12.80 26.61 -0.39
C GLY A 753 12.63 26.28 1.10
N ARG A 754 11.71 26.94 1.83
CA ARG A 754 11.44 26.60 3.23
C ARG A 754 10.85 25.19 3.34
N ARG A 755 11.12 24.53 4.47
CA ARG A 755 10.56 23.21 4.80
C ARG A 755 9.02 23.27 4.86
N GLN A 756 8.38 22.27 4.28
CA GLN A 756 6.93 22.05 4.36
C GLN A 756 6.57 20.78 5.13
N HIS A 757 7.29 19.67 4.91
CA HIS A 757 7.02 18.38 5.56
C HIS A 757 6.99 18.50 7.10
N LEU A 758 5.93 17.96 7.72
CA LEU A 758 5.54 18.06 9.13
C LEU A 758 5.15 19.46 9.65
N ILE A 759 5.31 20.51 8.85
CA ILE A 759 4.94 21.89 9.23
C ILE A 759 3.58 22.25 8.62
N GLY A 760 3.41 21.97 7.32
CA GLY A 760 2.26 22.42 6.53
C GLY A 760 2.27 23.92 6.25
N ILE A 761 1.19 24.39 5.66
CA ILE A 761 0.88 25.80 5.45
C ILE A 761 0.34 26.37 6.75
N GLN A 762 0.92 27.50 7.17
CA GLN A 762 0.55 28.18 8.39
C GLN A 762 -0.48 29.27 8.07
N PRO A 763 -1.52 29.45 8.90
CA PRO A 763 -2.46 30.54 8.73
C PRO A 763 -1.78 31.88 9.02
N THR A 764 -2.10 32.91 8.23
CA THR A 764 -1.78 34.30 8.56
C THR A 764 -2.68 34.82 9.68
N ILE A 765 -3.92 34.31 9.74
CA ILE A 765 -4.89 34.58 10.79
C ILE A 765 -5.31 33.27 11.46
N PRO A 766 -4.66 32.87 12.57
CA PRO A 766 -5.04 31.68 13.31
C PRO A 766 -6.49 31.77 13.80
N ALA A 767 -7.27 30.72 13.56
CA ALA A 767 -8.64 30.58 14.01
C ALA A 767 -8.98 29.10 14.26
N SER A 768 -9.70 28.83 15.33
CA SER A 768 -10.16 27.49 15.73
C SER A 768 -11.57 27.58 16.29
N ARG A 769 -12.32 26.50 16.19
CA ARG A 769 -13.67 26.40 16.76
C ARG A 769 -13.60 26.41 18.30
N THR A 770 -14.54 27.09 18.91
CA THR A 770 -14.81 27.07 20.35
C THR A 770 -15.98 26.14 20.66
N ILE A 771 -16.10 25.73 21.93
CA ILE A 771 -17.24 24.92 22.37
C ILE A 771 -18.55 25.70 22.19
N ALA A 772 -18.53 27.01 22.49
CA ALA A 772 -19.66 27.90 22.29
C ALA A 772 -20.06 27.99 20.81
N GLY A 773 -19.09 28.19 19.91
CA GLY A 773 -19.34 28.22 18.47
C GLY A 773 -19.94 26.91 17.94
N ILE A 774 -19.48 25.76 18.42
CA ILE A 774 -20.04 24.45 18.05
C ILE A 774 -21.49 24.31 18.51
N LEU A 775 -21.80 24.70 19.75
CA LEU A 775 -23.17 24.69 20.30
C LEU A 775 -24.12 25.61 19.52
N GLU A 776 -23.63 26.80 19.15
CA GLU A 776 -24.37 27.81 18.41
C GLU A 776 -24.40 27.56 16.89
N GLN A 777 -23.74 26.49 16.42
CA GLN A 777 -23.57 26.17 14.99
C GLN A 777 -22.93 27.30 14.17
N ARG A 778 -22.04 28.06 14.80
CA ARG A 778 -21.27 29.12 14.14
C ARG A 778 -20.00 28.55 13.52
N ASP A 779 -19.65 29.07 12.35
CA ASP A 779 -18.36 28.81 11.70
C ASP A 779 -17.41 29.96 11.99
N GLU A 780 -16.76 29.90 13.16
CA GLU A 780 -15.89 30.98 13.65
C GLU A 780 -14.66 31.21 12.75
N VAL A 781 -14.24 30.19 11.99
CA VAL A 781 -13.15 30.30 11.02
C VAL A 781 -13.62 31.12 9.81
N LEU A 782 -14.82 30.85 9.30
CA LEU A 782 -15.45 31.64 8.24
C LEU A 782 -15.75 33.08 8.70
N GLU A 783 -16.28 33.28 9.90
CA GLU A 783 -16.54 34.61 10.46
C GLU A 783 -15.27 35.45 10.53
N LYS A 784 -14.14 34.82 10.91
CA LYS A 784 -12.85 35.49 10.96
C LYS A 784 -12.37 35.92 9.55
N ALA A 785 -12.58 35.09 8.54
CA ALA A 785 -12.28 35.42 7.15
C ALA A 785 -13.20 36.54 6.61
N LEU A 786 -14.49 36.52 6.95
CA LEU A 786 -15.40 37.62 6.62
C LEU A 786 -14.94 38.93 7.26
N SER A 787 -14.49 38.88 8.51
CA SER A 787 -13.93 40.05 9.19
C SER A 787 -12.67 40.55 8.49
N SER A 788 -11.75 39.69 8.04
CA SER A 788 -10.52 40.15 7.37
C SER A 788 -10.81 40.84 6.04
N ILE A 789 -11.77 40.32 5.26
CA ILE A 789 -12.24 40.96 4.02
C ILE A 789 -12.85 42.34 4.32
N ARG A 790 -13.65 42.46 5.38
CA ARG A 790 -14.37 43.70 5.74
C ARG A 790 -13.48 44.77 6.39
N SER A 791 -12.52 44.38 7.25
CA SER A 791 -11.75 45.30 8.09
C SER A 791 -10.64 46.06 7.37
N ALA A 792 -10.17 45.61 6.21
CA ALA A 792 -9.15 46.34 5.46
C ALA A 792 -9.71 47.56 4.68
N LYS A 793 -10.97 47.96 4.93
CA LYS A 793 -11.64 49.11 4.26
C LYS A 793 -11.01 50.44 4.63
#